data_AF-A0A3P1VGW9-F1
#
_entry.id   AF-A0A3P1VGW9-F1
#
_cell.length_a   1.000
_cell.length_b   1.000
_cell.length_c   1.000
_cell.angle_alpha   90.00
_cell.angle_beta   90.00
_cell.angle_gamma   90.00
#
_symmetry.space_group_name_H-M   'P 1'
#
loop_
_entity.id
_entity.type
_entity.pdbx_description
1 polymer ?
#
loop_
_entity_poly.entity_id
_entity_poly.type
_entity_poly.pdbx_seq_one_letter_code
_entity_poly.pdbx_strand_id
1 'polypeptide(L)'
;MNVSSSPSITFMLQYTEANSGFVDYTNRDEAVEVDNELNLETHRQNIESLTEDELQKIQAEVPETKLNFQEYIDYMNRSYATENQNEEMTAIFTKEANYLQRSKVTELKSKLEQAYQNGSLLWQGVISFDNDFLAKEGLYDLETGKVDQQAIKSVIREALPRLIEKEGLSDSSFWWANIHLNTDNIHVHFGLSEVESAREKIFYRPRGRMEYRGNFSQKTIERFKSDVFHGLLNEQTRGMIVRREQILANIRSELINSVFRDQMVRSSAEKNFLEQAYNHLPMDKKWRYGSNARDFAVSKFFLDRYLDSYLENDGKELYQEFLKETKDFLETYRGAYSAGKKSTYEKIRKLDGRVEKTQQEATGYHLQQLIANREKELRERLANRILHLFRENAPEIADVRLEKNLSNFSVKNQQMILEQDPNASVIKTLDAWKKLGYDLKDGAKPLEITKPVYAAYDKHGTGLGRPEYVTELVYDVSQMKEDLLEKQLSLRDLSLFSSADLKDLVEAAKKKSDRSLKERQELGTFRYALKLSLLEEKQSSLLVRKTLFDQIQPLETDKPFVELKKKEIQQRLKLTELQLTPNYKLSESDQSLKQSLANQFEDSVSFSVEKADSLAIQAPIKRLKLELVAVQPLQDEGVLTILKGYPVTKDSYMEELQTHISIFQLKHQIYSRNKEISQTTDQAIIQKLKQENAKGFSELKSLYQKILPEEESNQKSQLAQAVSHKMQERKNLQRKNVQQSQGKAIINTDFMRNLTNSLQSAQRANKKALMERERSDERQELEEKGHSI
;
A
#
# COMPACT_ATOMS: atom_id res chain seq x y z
N MET A 1 -5.46 16.31 30.38
CA MET A 1 -6.46 17.09 29.62
C MET A 1 -6.10 16.99 28.15
N ASN A 2 -6.98 16.42 27.32
CA ASN A 2 -6.76 16.31 25.88
C ASN A 2 -7.05 17.68 25.24
N VAL A 3 -6.01 18.43 24.89
CA VAL A 3 -6.14 19.64 24.08
C VAL A 3 -6.59 19.19 22.68
N SER A 4 -7.87 19.35 22.39
CA SER A 4 -8.43 19.14 21.06
C SER A 4 -7.92 20.27 20.17
N SER A 5 -6.95 20.01 19.28
CA SER A 5 -6.49 21.01 18.31
C SER A 5 -7.61 21.32 17.31
N SER A 6 -8.04 22.57 17.28
CA SER A 6 -9.00 23.07 16.29
C SER A 6 -8.29 23.31 14.94
N PRO A 7 -8.96 23.19 13.78
CA PRO A 7 -8.33 23.54 12.51
C PRO A 7 -8.11 25.04 12.42
N SER A 8 -6.99 25.47 11.81
CA SER A 8 -6.61 26.88 11.65
C SER A 8 -7.71 27.73 11.02
N ILE A 9 -8.49 27.12 10.11
CA ILE A 9 -9.67 27.75 9.49
C ILE A 9 -10.83 26.75 9.45
N THR A 10 -11.94 27.12 10.08
CA THR A 10 -13.24 26.46 9.90
C THR A 10 -14.13 27.33 9.03
N PHE A 11 -14.81 26.75 8.05
CA PHE A 11 -15.81 27.47 7.26
C PHE A 11 -17.13 26.72 7.27
N MET A 12 -18.19 27.47 7.58
CA MET A 12 -19.58 27.03 7.60
C MET A 12 -20.38 27.92 6.66
N LEU A 13 -21.28 27.30 5.89
CA LEU A 13 -22.16 28.00 4.97
C LEU A 13 -23.55 27.41 5.09
N GLN A 14 -24.54 28.26 5.37
CA GLN A 14 -25.95 27.92 5.30
C GLN A 14 -26.66 28.84 4.31
N TYR A 15 -27.84 28.45 3.83
CA TYR A 15 -28.63 29.31 2.95
C TYR A 15 -30.10 29.36 3.39
N THR A 16 -30.70 30.52 3.19
CA THR A 16 -32.10 30.82 3.51
C THR A 16 -32.74 31.61 2.37
N GLU A 17 -34.02 31.93 2.49
CA GLU A 17 -34.62 33.01 1.71
C GLU A 17 -33.93 34.33 2.06
N ALA A 18 -33.82 35.23 1.08
CA ALA A 18 -33.23 36.54 1.30
C ALA A 18 -34.03 37.32 2.35
N ASN A 19 -33.32 37.95 3.28
CA ASN A 19 -33.91 38.78 4.33
C ASN A 19 -32.87 39.79 4.82
N SER A 20 -33.34 40.96 5.23
CA SER A 20 -32.49 42.05 5.73
C SER A 20 -32.02 41.84 7.17
N GLY A 21 -32.67 40.97 7.95
CA GLY A 21 -32.36 40.74 9.36
C GLY A 21 -30.96 40.17 9.60
N PHE A 22 -30.38 39.45 8.62
CA PHE A 22 -28.99 38.99 8.73
C PHE A 22 -27.97 40.15 8.71
N VAL A 23 -28.27 41.26 8.02
CA VAL A 23 -27.41 42.46 8.01
C VAL A 23 -27.32 43.05 9.42
N ASP A 24 -28.44 43.10 10.13
CA ASP A 24 -28.50 43.61 11.50
C ASP A 24 -27.78 42.67 12.48
N TYR A 25 -27.93 41.34 12.29
CA TYR A 25 -27.21 40.35 13.09
C TYR A 25 -25.69 40.44 12.94
N THR A 26 -25.17 40.60 11.71
CA THR A 26 -23.71 40.66 11.50
C THR A 26 -23.10 41.99 11.96
N ASN A 27 -23.90 43.06 12.07
CA ASN A 27 -23.43 44.40 12.45
C ASN A 27 -23.79 44.83 13.88
N ARG A 28 -24.09 43.89 14.78
CA ARG A 28 -24.39 44.18 16.20
C ARG A 28 -23.18 44.82 16.91
N ASP A 29 -23.41 45.90 17.64
CA ASP A 29 -22.35 46.72 18.27
C ASP A 29 -21.54 45.91 19.30
N GLU A 30 -22.15 44.93 19.98
CA GLU A 30 -21.45 44.09 20.95
C GLU A 30 -20.46 43.08 20.34
N ALA A 31 -20.42 42.93 19.01
CA ALA A 31 -19.57 41.96 18.34
C ALA A 31 -18.48 42.55 17.44
N VAL A 32 -18.59 43.83 17.08
CA VAL A 32 -17.69 44.50 16.15
C VAL A 32 -16.98 45.65 16.85
N GLU A 33 -15.66 45.69 16.73
CA GLU A 33 -14.85 46.79 17.31
C GLU A 33 -14.05 47.45 16.19
N VAL A 34 -14.51 48.63 15.75
CA VAL A 34 -13.92 49.38 14.64
C VAL A 34 -12.50 49.84 14.96
N ASP A 35 -12.23 50.18 16.22
CA ASP A 35 -10.96 50.73 16.70
C ASP A 35 -9.96 49.65 17.16
N ASN A 36 -10.37 48.38 17.16
CA ASN A 36 -9.51 47.25 17.56
C ASN A 36 -8.60 46.81 16.39
N GLU A 37 -7.69 47.69 16.00
CA GLU A 37 -6.73 47.48 14.92
C GLU A 37 -5.31 47.31 15.47
N LEU A 38 -4.58 46.32 14.96
CA LEU A 38 -3.16 46.12 15.26
C LEU A 38 -2.32 47.19 14.56
N ASN A 39 -1.78 48.15 15.32
CA ASN A 39 -0.90 49.19 14.79
C ASN A 39 0.48 48.58 14.45
N LEU A 40 0.72 48.30 13.16
CA LEU A 40 2.04 47.92 12.65
C LEU A 40 2.90 49.17 12.40
N GLU A 41 3.43 49.81 13.45
CA GLU A 41 4.45 50.88 13.31
C GLU A 41 5.73 50.38 12.60
N THR A 42 5.96 49.06 12.61
CA THR A 42 7.13 48.39 12.02
C THR A 42 7.14 48.34 10.49
N HIS A 43 6.00 48.52 9.79
CA HIS A 43 5.97 48.53 8.32
C HIS A 43 6.07 49.94 7.71
N ARG A 44 5.88 51.00 8.50
CA ARG A 44 6.01 52.39 8.00
C ARG A 44 7.47 52.84 7.85
N GLN A 45 8.36 52.45 8.76
CA GLN A 45 9.73 53.00 8.77
C GLN A 45 10.64 52.44 7.66
N ASN A 46 10.41 51.22 7.16
CA ASN A 46 11.27 50.61 6.15
C ASN A 46 10.92 50.99 4.70
N ILE A 47 9.75 51.58 4.44
CA ILE A 47 9.28 51.88 3.06
C ILE A 47 9.41 53.37 2.74
N GLU A 48 9.28 54.28 3.70
CA GLU A 48 9.54 55.71 3.49
C GLU A 48 11.02 56.05 3.24
N SER A 49 11.93 55.08 3.42
CA SER A 49 13.38 55.26 3.31
C SER A 49 13.97 54.81 1.96
N LEU A 50 13.19 54.17 1.09
CA LEU A 50 13.68 53.63 -0.18
C LEU A 50 13.49 54.65 -1.31
N THR A 51 14.59 55.01 -1.96
CA THR A 51 14.61 55.96 -3.08
C THR A 51 14.11 55.31 -4.37
N GLU A 52 13.62 56.12 -5.33
CA GLU A 52 13.15 55.66 -6.65
C GLU A 52 14.18 54.78 -7.39
N ASP A 53 15.47 55.03 -7.17
CA ASP A 53 16.58 54.26 -7.75
C ASP A 53 16.75 52.86 -7.13
N GLU A 54 16.41 52.68 -5.86
CA GLU A 54 16.50 51.37 -5.17
C GLU A 54 15.33 50.46 -5.57
N LEU A 55 14.15 51.05 -5.79
CA LEU A 55 12.98 50.35 -6.33
C LEU A 55 13.21 49.85 -7.77
N GLN A 56 13.88 50.64 -8.62
CA GLN A 56 14.24 50.21 -9.97
C GLN A 56 15.28 49.09 -10.00
N LYS A 57 16.22 49.06 -9.05
CA LYS A 57 17.20 47.96 -8.90
C LYS A 57 16.54 46.65 -8.49
N ILE A 58 15.62 46.69 -7.53
CA ILE A 58 14.87 45.50 -7.08
C ILE A 58 14.02 44.92 -8.22
N GLN A 59 13.43 45.79 -9.05
CA GLN A 59 12.64 45.39 -10.21
C GLN A 59 13.48 44.84 -11.37
N ALA A 60 14.76 45.22 -11.46
CA ALA A 60 15.71 44.68 -12.43
C ALA A 60 16.31 43.33 -12.00
N GLU A 61 16.43 43.06 -10.69
CA GLU A 61 17.01 41.82 -10.14
C GLU A 61 15.97 40.68 -10.00
N VAL A 62 14.66 40.97 -10.01
CA VAL A 62 13.59 39.96 -9.90
C VAL A 62 12.48 40.18 -10.96
N PRO A 63 12.70 39.77 -12.23
CA PRO A 63 11.75 40.03 -13.33
C PRO A 63 10.48 39.18 -13.31
N GLU A 64 10.41 38.14 -12.48
CA GLU A 64 9.34 37.11 -12.54
C GLU A 64 8.08 37.43 -11.71
N THR A 65 8.10 38.44 -10.84
CA THR A 65 6.93 38.89 -10.10
C THR A 65 6.16 39.95 -10.89
N LYS A 66 5.12 39.52 -11.63
CA LYS A 66 4.11 40.43 -12.23
C LYS A 66 3.16 41.05 -11.19
N LEU A 67 3.67 41.44 -10.02
CA LEU A 67 2.89 42.12 -9.00
C LEU A 67 3.39 43.56 -8.91
N ASN A 68 2.50 44.50 -9.27
CA ASN A 68 2.77 45.93 -9.27
C ASN A 68 2.71 46.45 -7.82
N PHE A 69 3.84 46.38 -7.12
CA PHE A 69 3.95 46.82 -5.71
C PHE A 69 3.56 48.29 -5.52
N GLN A 70 3.72 49.12 -6.55
CA GLN A 70 3.32 50.52 -6.52
C GLN A 70 1.79 50.68 -6.45
N GLU A 71 1.03 49.85 -7.17
CA GLU A 71 -0.44 49.82 -7.07
C GLU A 71 -0.94 49.31 -5.70
N TYR A 72 -0.22 48.37 -5.08
CA TYR A 72 -0.57 47.85 -3.74
C TYR A 72 -0.34 48.91 -2.64
N ILE A 73 0.78 49.64 -2.72
CA ILE A 73 1.08 50.77 -1.81
C ILE A 73 0.14 51.96 -2.06
N ASP A 74 -0.17 52.27 -3.32
CA ASP A 74 -1.16 53.30 -3.68
C ASP A 74 -2.59 52.91 -3.26
N TYR A 75 -2.94 51.62 -3.28
CA TYR A 75 -4.22 51.10 -2.78
C TYR A 75 -4.33 51.24 -1.25
N MET A 76 -3.28 50.88 -0.51
CA MET A 76 -3.23 51.07 0.94
C MET A 76 -3.31 52.56 1.31
N ASN A 77 -2.57 53.43 0.60
CA ASN A 77 -2.52 54.87 0.88
C ASN A 77 -3.81 55.61 0.49
N ARG A 78 -4.53 55.20 -0.57
CA ARG A 78 -5.83 55.82 -0.93
C ARG A 78 -6.91 55.62 0.12
N SER A 79 -6.84 54.53 0.89
CA SER A 79 -7.84 54.21 1.92
C SER A 79 -7.68 55.00 3.24
N TYR A 80 -6.56 55.70 3.43
CA TYR A 80 -6.33 56.59 4.58
C TYR A 80 -6.67 58.06 4.31
N ALA A 81 -6.75 58.50 3.05
CA ALA A 81 -6.69 59.92 2.71
C ALA A 81 -7.99 60.58 2.22
N THR A 82 -9.09 59.86 2.05
CA THR A 82 -10.37 60.48 1.68
C THR A 82 -11.55 59.75 2.29
N GLU A 83 -11.88 60.07 3.53
CA GLU A 83 -13.28 60.11 3.98
C GLU A 83 -13.30 60.87 5.31
N ASN A 84 -13.81 62.11 5.25
CA ASN A 84 -13.99 62.94 6.44
C ASN A 84 -14.85 62.18 7.46
N GLN A 85 -14.27 61.91 8.63
CA GLN A 85 -15.00 61.39 9.78
C GLN A 85 -16.02 62.42 10.25
N ASN A 86 -17.26 62.29 9.77
CA ASN A 86 -18.44 62.84 10.44
C ASN A 86 -19.55 61.79 10.34
N GLU A 87 -20.08 61.45 11.53
CA GLU A 87 -21.29 60.70 11.89
C GLU A 87 -21.90 59.72 10.86
N GLU A 88 -21.88 58.41 11.22
CA GLU A 88 -22.63 57.26 10.66
C GLU A 88 -21.90 56.22 9.76
N MET A 89 -20.67 55.79 10.11
CA MET A 89 -20.01 54.60 9.52
C MET A 89 -20.35 53.30 10.30
N THR A 90 -20.45 52.17 9.62
CA THR A 90 -20.68 50.82 10.21
C THR A 90 -19.47 49.91 10.03
N ALA A 91 -19.37 48.83 10.82
CA ALA A 91 -18.29 47.85 10.74
C ALA A 91 -18.39 46.92 9.51
N ILE A 92 -19.42 47.09 8.68
CA ILE A 92 -19.63 46.28 7.47
C ILE A 92 -18.56 46.64 6.44
N PHE A 93 -17.89 45.64 5.89
CA PHE A 93 -17.03 45.79 4.72
C PHE A 93 -17.61 45.08 3.50
N THR A 94 -17.33 45.62 2.33
CA THR A 94 -17.74 45.09 1.02
C THR A 94 -16.51 44.92 0.12
N LYS A 95 -16.73 44.60 -1.15
CA LYS A 95 -15.66 44.57 -2.16
C LYS A 95 -14.98 45.94 -2.32
N GLU A 96 -15.69 47.04 -2.12
CA GLU A 96 -15.23 48.40 -2.40
C GLU A 96 -14.89 49.21 -1.15
N ALA A 97 -15.42 48.87 0.02
CA ALA A 97 -15.30 49.70 1.23
C ALA A 97 -14.88 48.89 2.46
N ASN A 98 -14.02 49.49 3.32
CA ASN A 98 -13.60 48.95 4.63
C ASN A 98 -14.64 49.10 5.74
N TYR A 99 -15.50 50.11 5.59
CA TYR A 99 -16.57 50.48 6.50
C TYR A 99 -17.71 51.05 5.63
N LEU A 100 -18.94 50.60 5.86
CA LEU A 100 -20.09 50.99 5.04
C LEU A 100 -20.88 52.10 5.73
N GLN A 101 -21.18 53.19 5.03
CA GLN A 101 -22.06 54.25 5.52
C GLN A 101 -23.47 53.72 5.79
N ARG A 102 -24.16 54.20 6.83
CA ARG A 102 -25.54 53.75 7.14
C ARG A 102 -26.52 53.93 5.98
N SER A 103 -26.37 54.99 5.18
CA SER A 103 -27.16 55.21 3.96
C SER A 103 -27.01 54.05 2.96
N LYS A 104 -25.79 53.52 2.81
CA LYS A 104 -25.46 52.37 1.96
C LYS A 104 -25.89 51.03 2.55
N VAL A 105 -25.98 50.93 3.88
CA VAL A 105 -26.62 49.78 4.53
C VAL A 105 -28.10 49.68 4.14
N THR A 106 -28.81 50.81 4.05
CA THR A 106 -30.20 50.84 3.57
C THR A 106 -30.32 50.37 2.11
N GLU A 107 -29.37 50.74 1.25
CA GLU A 107 -29.29 50.24 -0.13
C GLU A 107 -29.09 48.72 -0.18
N LEU A 108 -28.19 48.19 0.66
CA LEU A 108 -27.97 46.75 0.81
C LEU A 108 -29.25 46.01 1.25
N LYS A 109 -29.98 46.56 2.22
CA LYS A 109 -31.28 46.01 2.66
C LYS A 109 -32.32 46.03 1.53
N SER A 110 -32.34 47.08 0.72
CA SER A 110 -33.23 47.15 -0.45
C SER A 110 -32.89 46.08 -1.50
N LYS A 111 -31.60 45.81 -1.77
CA LYS A 111 -31.18 44.73 -2.68
C LYS A 111 -31.61 43.35 -2.16
N LEU A 112 -31.55 43.12 -0.85
CA LEU A 112 -32.04 41.87 -0.23
C LEU A 112 -33.56 41.73 -0.31
N GLU A 113 -34.31 42.82 -0.18
CA GLU A 113 -35.76 42.81 -0.36
C GLU A 113 -36.14 42.49 -1.82
N GLN A 114 -35.43 43.05 -2.79
CA GLN A 114 -35.60 42.69 -4.20
C GLN A 114 -35.24 41.22 -4.47
N ALA A 115 -34.13 40.75 -3.90
CA ALA A 115 -33.73 39.34 -3.98
C ALA A 115 -34.82 38.42 -3.38
N TYR A 116 -35.45 38.82 -2.27
CA TYR A 116 -36.56 38.09 -1.65
C TYR A 116 -37.77 38.01 -2.57
N GLN A 117 -38.17 39.14 -3.17
CA GLN A 117 -39.28 39.22 -4.12
C GLN A 117 -39.03 38.36 -5.37
N ASN A 118 -37.78 38.28 -5.83
CA ASN A 118 -37.36 37.45 -6.96
C ASN A 118 -37.16 35.96 -6.59
N GLY A 119 -37.35 35.60 -5.32
CA GLY A 119 -37.17 34.23 -4.81
C GLY A 119 -35.72 33.76 -4.76
N SER A 120 -34.76 34.69 -4.80
CA SER A 120 -33.32 34.42 -4.70
C SER A 120 -32.93 33.99 -3.28
N LEU A 121 -31.76 33.35 -3.18
CA LEU A 121 -31.23 32.83 -1.91
C LEU A 121 -30.28 33.82 -1.24
N LEU A 122 -30.21 33.73 0.09
CA LEU A 122 -29.16 34.35 0.90
C LEU A 122 -28.28 33.26 1.48
N TRP A 123 -27.00 33.28 1.12
CA TRP A 123 -25.96 32.47 1.73
C TRP A 123 -25.33 33.21 2.90
N GLN A 124 -25.34 32.57 4.07
CA GLN A 124 -24.77 33.07 5.31
C GLN A 124 -23.54 32.23 5.63
N GLY A 125 -22.37 32.84 5.48
CA GLY A 125 -21.08 32.21 5.71
C GLY A 125 -20.44 32.67 7.01
N VAL A 126 -19.72 31.75 7.65
CA VAL A 126 -18.88 32.02 8.82
C VAL A 126 -17.52 31.39 8.58
N ILE A 127 -16.47 32.19 8.67
CA ILE A 127 -15.08 31.75 8.68
C ILE A 127 -14.57 31.96 10.10
N SER A 128 -14.20 30.88 10.76
CA SER A 128 -13.64 30.90 12.11
C SER A 128 -12.15 30.62 12.02
N PHE A 129 -11.34 31.46 12.65
CA PHE A 129 -9.89 31.35 12.69
C PHE A 129 -9.45 30.85 14.06
N ASP A 130 -8.46 29.97 14.08
CA ASP A 130 -7.77 29.61 15.32
C ASP A 130 -6.87 30.77 15.75
N ASN A 131 -6.99 31.22 17.01
CA ASN A 131 -6.25 32.38 17.48
C ASN A 131 -4.74 32.15 17.51
N ASP A 132 -4.27 30.92 17.81
CA ASP A 132 -2.84 30.60 17.77
C ASP A 132 -2.30 30.66 16.34
N PHE A 133 -3.10 30.27 15.35
CA PHE A 133 -2.76 30.44 13.93
C PHE A 133 -2.62 31.92 13.55
N LEU A 134 -3.61 32.76 13.88
CA LEU A 134 -3.53 34.19 13.57
C LEU A 134 -2.34 34.85 14.27
N ALA A 135 -2.05 34.47 15.52
CA ALA A 135 -0.92 35.01 16.25
C ALA A 135 0.42 34.57 15.65
N LYS A 136 0.55 33.30 15.27
CA LYS A 136 1.74 32.78 14.59
C LYS A 136 2.01 33.50 13.27
N GLU A 137 0.97 33.81 12.51
CA GLU A 137 1.11 34.53 11.24
C GLU A 137 1.21 36.07 11.42
N GLY A 138 1.18 36.58 12.67
CA GLY A 138 1.37 37.99 12.98
C GLY A 138 0.12 38.86 12.83
N LEU A 139 -1.06 38.24 12.72
CA LEU A 139 -2.35 38.89 12.51
C LEU A 139 -3.15 39.09 13.81
N TYR A 140 -2.69 38.52 14.92
CA TYR A 140 -3.33 38.63 16.22
C TYR A 140 -2.29 38.71 17.34
N ASP A 141 -2.41 39.71 18.22
CA ASP A 141 -1.61 39.81 19.42
C ASP A 141 -2.40 39.24 20.61
N LEU A 142 -1.92 38.12 21.16
CA LEU A 142 -2.54 37.42 22.27
C LEU A 142 -2.51 38.23 23.59
N GLU A 143 -1.54 39.12 23.76
CA GLU A 143 -1.41 39.93 24.98
C GLU A 143 -2.33 41.14 24.93
N THR A 144 -2.40 41.82 23.79
CA THR A 144 -3.20 43.05 23.63
C THR A 144 -4.61 42.82 23.11
N GLY A 145 -4.89 41.62 22.57
CA GLY A 145 -6.17 41.29 21.93
C GLY A 145 -6.38 41.99 20.60
N LYS A 146 -5.34 42.61 20.02
CA LYS A 146 -5.43 43.38 18.78
C LYS A 146 -5.32 42.51 17.53
N VAL A 147 -6.17 42.79 16.54
CA VAL A 147 -6.24 42.03 15.28
C VAL A 147 -5.87 42.94 14.10
N ASP A 148 -5.10 42.43 13.14
CA ASP A 148 -4.93 43.05 11.83
C ASP A 148 -6.18 42.79 10.98
N GLN A 149 -7.21 43.60 11.21
CA GLN A 149 -8.49 43.48 10.53
C GLN A 149 -8.36 43.84 9.04
N GLN A 150 -7.43 44.73 8.68
CA GLN A 150 -7.19 45.13 7.30
C GLN A 150 -6.66 43.98 6.43
N ALA A 151 -5.69 43.22 6.94
CA ALA A 151 -5.17 42.05 6.26
C ALA A 151 -6.28 41.00 6.04
N ILE A 152 -7.08 40.71 7.07
CA ILE A 152 -8.20 39.77 6.97
C ILE A 152 -9.23 40.27 5.92
N LYS A 153 -9.65 41.54 5.98
CA LYS A 153 -10.58 42.13 4.99
C LYS A 153 -10.05 42.00 3.56
N SER A 154 -8.77 42.27 3.35
CA SER A 154 -8.13 42.19 2.03
C SER A 154 -8.14 40.77 1.46
N VAL A 155 -7.80 39.77 2.28
CA VAL A 155 -7.85 38.36 1.89
C VAL A 155 -9.28 37.92 1.54
N ILE A 156 -10.26 38.31 2.34
CA ILE A 156 -11.68 37.98 2.08
C ILE A 156 -12.18 38.65 0.78
N ARG A 157 -11.79 39.90 0.51
CA ARG A 157 -12.11 40.59 -0.75
C ARG A 157 -11.54 39.92 -1.98
N GLU A 158 -10.38 39.27 -1.86
CA GLU A 158 -9.78 38.53 -2.97
C GLU A 158 -10.44 37.15 -3.13
N ALA A 159 -10.74 36.46 -2.03
CA ALA A 159 -11.23 35.09 -2.05
C ALA A 159 -12.73 34.97 -2.42
N LEU A 160 -13.60 35.86 -1.93
CA LEU A 160 -15.05 35.77 -2.15
C LEU A 160 -15.44 35.92 -3.62
N PRO A 161 -14.91 36.86 -4.42
CA PRO A 161 -15.21 36.96 -5.84
C PRO A 161 -14.86 35.67 -6.61
N ARG A 162 -13.76 35.00 -6.27
CA ARG A 162 -13.40 33.70 -6.87
C ARG A 162 -14.41 32.61 -6.52
N LEU A 163 -14.94 32.60 -5.30
CA LEU A 163 -16.03 31.69 -4.90
C LEU A 163 -17.29 31.95 -5.73
N ILE A 164 -17.69 33.22 -5.88
CA ILE A 164 -18.86 33.65 -6.67
C ILE A 164 -18.75 33.18 -8.13
N GLU A 165 -17.60 33.44 -8.75
CA GLU A 165 -17.32 33.04 -10.14
C GLU A 165 -17.37 31.52 -10.33
N LYS A 166 -16.70 30.76 -9.45
CA LYS A 166 -16.65 29.29 -9.55
C LYS A 166 -17.97 28.60 -9.27
N GLU A 167 -18.80 29.20 -8.42
CA GLU A 167 -20.17 28.75 -8.18
C GLU A 167 -21.16 29.18 -9.28
N GLY A 168 -20.70 29.99 -10.25
CA GLY A 168 -21.51 30.45 -11.38
C GLY A 168 -22.70 31.30 -10.94
N LEU A 169 -22.52 32.14 -9.93
CA LEU A 169 -23.54 33.11 -9.53
C LEU A 169 -23.63 34.22 -10.59
N SER A 170 -24.79 34.88 -10.66
CA SER A 170 -25.09 35.91 -11.64
C SER A 170 -24.28 37.19 -11.41
N ASP A 171 -24.21 38.01 -12.45
CA ASP A 171 -23.58 39.34 -12.38
C ASP A 171 -24.31 40.29 -11.42
N SER A 172 -25.53 39.94 -10.99
CA SER A 172 -26.29 40.66 -9.96
C SER A 172 -25.93 40.24 -8.53
N SER A 173 -24.91 39.40 -8.36
CA SER A 173 -24.42 38.96 -7.05
C SER A 173 -23.78 40.09 -6.26
N PHE A 174 -24.01 40.08 -4.95
CA PHE A 174 -23.43 41.04 -4.02
C PHE A 174 -23.15 40.38 -2.66
N TRP A 175 -22.14 40.89 -1.95
CA TRP A 175 -21.76 40.37 -0.64
C TRP A 175 -21.38 41.49 0.33
N TRP A 176 -21.47 41.17 1.62
CA TRP A 176 -21.02 42.02 2.71
C TRP A 176 -20.47 41.15 3.83
N ALA A 177 -19.61 41.70 4.68
CA ALA A 177 -19.04 40.96 5.79
C ALA A 177 -18.72 41.84 7.00
N ASN A 178 -18.56 41.19 8.16
CA ASN A 178 -18.16 41.77 9.43
C ASN A 178 -17.15 40.84 10.11
N ILE A 179 -16.23 41.41 10.89
CA ILE A 179 -15.30 40.67 11.74
C ILE A 179 -15.86 40.72 13.16
N HIS A 180 -16.12 39.55 13.75
CA HIS A 180 -16.57 39.41 15.14
C HIS A 180 -15.39 39.03 16.02
N LEU A 181 -15.17 39.83 17.07
CA LEU A 181 -14.06 39.68 18.02
C LEU A 181 -14.51 39.23 19.41
N ASN A 182 -15.83 39.19 19.65
CA ASN A 182 -16.44 38.90 20.96
C ASN A 182 -16.69 37.40 21.23
N THR A 183 -16.06 36.52 20.47
CA THR A 183 -16.20 35.06 20.53
C THR A 183 -14.87 34.41 20.91
N ASP A 184 -14.89 33.13 21.33
CA ASP A 184 -13.67 32.38 21.71
C ASP A 184 -12.58 32.45 20.62
N ASN A 185 -12.99 32.46 19.36
CA ASN A 185 -12.15 32.60 18.18
C ASN A 185 -12.61 33.79 17.34
N ILE A 186 -11.69 34.41 16.59
CA ILE A 186 -12.02 35.49 15.65
C ILE A 186 -12.84 34.93 14.48
N HIS A 187 -13.91 35.61 14.09
CA HIS A 187 -14.82 35.17 13.04
C HIS A 187 -15.05 36.23 11.96
N VAL A 188 -15.08 35.83 10.70
CA VAL A 188 -15.68 36.63 9.62
C VAL A 188 -17.06 36.08 9.31
N HIS A 189 -18.08 36.88 9.56
CA HIS A 189 -19.44 36.61 9.11
C HIS A 189 -19.66 37.32 7.78
N PHE A 190 -20.15 36.62 6.76
CA PHE A 190 -20.50 37.25 5.50
C PHE A 190 -21.87 36.80 4.99
N GLY A 191 -22.55 37.73 4.31
CA GLY A 191 -23.74 37.48 3.53
C GLY A 191 -23.41 37.55 2.04
N LEU A 192 -23.97 36.64 1.25
CA LEU A 192 -23.87 36.62 -0.20
C LEU A 192 -25.27 36.36 -0.78
N SER A 193 -25.70 37.13 -1.77
CA SER A 193 -26.99 36.96 -2.43
C SER A 193 -26.93 37.42 -3.89
N GLU A 194 -27.97 37.11 -4.67
CA GLU A 194 -28.17 37.54 -6.05
C GLU A 194 -29.51 38.29 -6.11
N VAL A 195 -29.55 39.47 -6.74
CA VAL A 195 -30.85 40.13 -6.97
C VAL A 195 -31.68 39.27 -7.92
N GLU A 196 -31.07 38.76 -8.98
CA GLU A 196 -31.64 37.80 -9.92
C GLU A 196 -30.77 36.55 -9.98
N SER A 197 -31.28 35.42 -9.46
CA SER A 197 -30.49 34.18 -9.44
C SER A 197 -30.41 33.52 -10.81
N ALA A 198 -29.21 33.21 -11.27
CA ALA A 198 -28.97 32.43 -12.49
C ALA A 198 -28.96 30.91 -12.24
N ARG A 199 -29.25 30.48 -11.00
CA ARG A 199 -29.10 29.07 -10.60
C ARG A 199 -30.21 28.19 -11.14
N GLU A 200 -29.90 26.91 -11.29
CA GLU A 200 -30.90 25.90 -11.66
C GLU A 200 -31.96 25.75 -10.57
N LYS A 201 -33.24 25.76 -10.95
CA LYS A 201 -34.34 25.43 -10.05
C LYS A 201 -34.52 23.92 -9.94
N ILE A 202 -34.62 23.42 -8.72
CA ILE A 202 -34.90 22.02 -8.39
C ILE A 202 -36.25 21.91 -7.68
N PHE A 203 -36.96 20.80 -7.87
CA PHE A 203 -38.19 20.54 -7.13
C PHE A 203 -37.86 20.15 -5.69
N TYR A 204 -38.16 21.04 -4.74
CA TYR A 204 -37.92 20.79 -3.33
C TYR A 204 -39.14 20.11 -2.70
N ARG A 205 -39.13 18.76 -2.71
CA ARG A 205 -40.23 17.92 -2.20
C ARG A 205 -40.82 18.37 -0.84
N PRO A 206 -40.02 18.77 0.17
CA PRO A 206 -40.57 19.19 1.47
C PRO A 206 -41.48 20.42 1.42
N ARG A 207 -41.26 21.36 0.50
CA ARG A 207 -42.12 22.56 0.35
C ARG A 207 -43.04 22.51 -0.86
N GLY A 208 -43.02 21.40 -1.62
CA GLY A 208 -43.89 21.20 -2.78
C GLY A 208 -43.70 22.23 -3.91
N ARG A 209 -42.58 22.94 -3.97
CA ARG A 209 -42.33 24.00 -4.96
C ARG A 209 -40.94 23.91 -5.59
N MET A 210 -40.78 24.56 -6.74
CA MET A 210 -39.47 24.73 -7.39
C MET A 210 -38.67 25.82 -6.66
N GLU A 211 -37.45 25.51 -6.23
CA GLU A 211 -36.55 26.45 -5.54
C GLU A 211 -35.16 26.42 -6.20
N TYR A 212 -34.40 27.50 -6.11
CA TYR A 212 -33.01 27.51 -6.59
C TYR A 212 -32.12 26.53 -5.82
N ARG A 213 -31.15 25.91 -6.49
CA ARG A 213 -30.16 25.04 -5.84
C ARG A 213 -29.22 25.86 -4.94
N GLY A 214 -29.41 25.76 -3.62
CA GLY A 214 -28.62 26.52 -2.64
C GLY A 214 -27.27 25.94 -2.23
N ASN A 215 -27.01 24.64 -2.40
CA ASN A 215 -25.73 24.05 -1.97
C ASN A 215 -24.59 24.49 -2.92
N PHE A 216 -23.45 24.85 -2.34
CA PHE A 216 -22.19 25.03 -3.07
C PHE A 216 -21.44 23.72 -3.23
N SER A 217 -20.57 23.63 -4.24
CA SER A 217 -19.77 22.43 -4.47
C SER A 217 -18.68 22.31 -3.39
N GLN A 218 -18.43 21.09 -2.90
CA GLN A 218 -17.37 20.86 -1.91
C GLN A 218 -16.00 21.30 -2.43
N LYS A 219 -15.73 21.05 -3.71
CA LYS A 219 -14.49 21.47 -4.37
C LYS A 219 -14.29 22.99 -4.31
N THR A 220 -15.36 23.78 -4.48
CA THR A 220 -15.27 25.23 -4.41
C THR A 220 -15.09 25.72 -2.98
N ILE A 221 -15.77 25.08 -2.02
CA ILE A 221 -15.60 25.38 -0.59
C ILE A 221 -14.17 25.09 -0.13
N GLU A 222 -13.60 23.95 -0.51
CA GLU A 222 -12.21 23.58 -0.22
C GLU A 222 -11.23 24.57 -0.86
N ARG A 223 -11.50 25.01 -2.09
CA ARG A 223 -10.68 26.02 -2.76
C ARG A 223 -10.76 27.38 -2.06
N PHE A 224 -11.95 27.83 -1.67
CA PHE A 224 -12.15 29.07 -0.93
C PHE A 224 -11.41 29.04 0.41
N LYS A 225 -11.53 27.96 1.18
CA LYS A 225 -10.74 27.74 2.41
C LYS A 225 -9.23 27.83 2.15
N SER A 226 -8.76 27.22 1.06
CA SER A 226 -7.34 27.26 0.68
C SER A 226 -6.89 28.67 0.31
N ASP A 227 -7.68 29.41 -0.48
CA ASP A 227 -7.36 30.79 -0.87
C ASP A 227 -7.29 31.71 0.36
N VAL A 228 -8.23 31.57 1.31
CA VAL A 228 -8.20 32.33 2.58
C VAL A 228 -6.97 31.93 3.41
N PHE A 229 -6.70 30.63 3.57
CA PHE A 229 -5.54 30.15 4.32
C PHE A 229 -4.23 30.74 3.77
N HIS A 230 -4.00 30.64 2.46
CA HIS A 230 -2.77 31.13 1.83
C HIS A 230 -2.66 32.66 1.81
N GLY A 231 -3.79 33.36 1.75
CA GLY A 231 -3.84 34.82 1.84
C GLY A 231 -3.37 35.33 3.20
N LEU A 232 -3.68 34.60 4.28
CA LEU A 232 -3.33 34.98 5.66
C LEU A 232 -1.89 34.60 6.08
N LEU A 233 -1.16 33.84 5.27
CA LEU A 233 0.22 33.47 5.60
C LEU A 233 1.14 34.67 5.47
N ASN A 234 2.05 34.83 6.43
CA ASN A 234 3.12 35.81 6.32
C ASN A 234 4.17 35.39 5.26
N GLU A 235 5.03 36.33 4.87
CA GLU A 235 6.01 36.11 3.82
C GLU A 235 6.99 34.98 4.14
N GLN A 236 7.41 34.85 5.40
CA GLN A 236 8.31 33.79 5.85
C GLN A 236 7.67 32.40 5.70
N THR A 237 6.43 32.23 6.17
CA THR A 237 5.68 30.97 6.07
C THR A 237 5.40 30.63 4.60
N ARG A 238 5.00 31.62 3.80
CA ARG A 238 4.77 31.46 2.35
C ARG A 238 6.05 31.04 1.62
N GLY A 239 7.17 31.74 1.87
CA GLY A 239 8.48 31.42 1.30
C GLY A 239 8.97 30.03 1.69
N MET A 240 8.77 29.63 2.95
CA MET A 240 9.08 28.28 3.42
C MET A 240 8.27 27.20 2.69
N ILE A 241 6.96 27.39 2.51
CA ILE A 241 6.09 26.45 1.80
C ILE A 241 6.57 26.30 0.34
N VAL A 242 6.75 27.41 -0.37
CA VAL A 242 7.23 27.40 -1.77
C VAL A 242 8.58 26.71 -1.89
N ARG A 243 9.52 27.01 -0.98
CA ARG A 243 10.84 26.35 -0.94
C ARG A 243 10.71 24.84 -0.76
N ARG A 244 9.83 24.37 0.13
CA ARG A 244 9.60 22.93 0.33
C ARG A 244 8.96 22.27 -0.88
N GLU A 245 8.03 22.94 -1.57
CA GLU A 245 7.49 22.44 -2.83
C GLU A 245 8.58 22.31 -3.90
N GLN A 246 9.48 23.29 -3.99
CA GLN A 246 10.61 23.24 -4.92
C GLN A 246 11.59 22.10 -4.60
N ILE A 247 11.95 21.91 -3.32
CA ILE A 247 12.77 20.79 -2.87
C ILE A 247 12.11 19.46 -3.27
N LEU A 248 10.82 19.30 -2.97
CA LEU A 248 10.06 18.10 -3.37
C LEU A 248 10.01 17.91 -4.88
N ALA A 249 9.89 18.97 -5.67
CA ALA A 249 9.90 18.90 -7.12
C ALA A 249 11.28 18.47 -7.67
N ASN A 250 12.36 18.98 -7.07
CA ASN A 250 13.74 18.62 -7.42
C ASN A 250 14.01 17.15 -7.10
N ILE A 251 13.73 16.70 -5.87
CA ILE A 251 13.92 15.30 -5.46
C ILE A 251 13.14 14.34 -6.37
N ARG A 252 11.88 14.66 -6.69
CA ARG A 252 11.07 13.86 -7.63
C ARG A 252 11.72 13.82 -9.01
N SER A 253 12.17 14.96 -9.52
CA SER A 253 12.78 15.05 -10.84
C SER A 253 14.08 14.26 -10.91
N GLU A 254 14.91 14.33 -9.86
CA GLU A 254 16.13 13.55 -9.73
C GLU A 254 15.82 12.05 -9.71
N LEU A 255 14.90 11.61 -8.84
CA LEU A 255 14.44 10.22 -8.79
C LEU A 255 13.97 9.71 -10.16
N ILE A 256 13.19 10.52 -10.88
CA ILE A 256 12.64 10.17 -12.20
C ILE A 256 13.75 10.08 -13.26
N ASN A 257 14.69 11.01 -13.24
CA ASN A 257 15.78 11.05 -14.20
C ASN A 257 16.83 9.96 -13.93
N SER A 258 16.95 9.47 -12.70
CA SER A 258 17.87 8.41 -12.33
C SER A 258 17.30 7.00 -12.48
N VAL A 259 15.97 6.82 -12.52
CA VAL A 259 15.31 5.50 -12.63
C VAL A 259 15.78 4.63 -13.79
N PHE A 260 16.39 5.21 -14.84
CA PHE A 260 16.76 4.48 -16.06
C PHE A 260 18.08 4.95 -16.68
N ARG A 261 19.09 5.25 -15.86
CA ARG A 261 20.44 5.54 -16.39
C ARG A 261 21.21 4.24 -16.63
N ASP A 262 21.91 4.15 -17.76
CA ASP A 262 22.64 2.96 -18.28
C ASP A 262 23.64 2.32 -17.29
N GLN A 263 23.95 3.00 -16.18
CA GLN A 263 24.87 2.55 -15.14
C GLN A 263 24.19 2.13 -13.82
N MET A 264 22.85 2.16 -13.74
CA MET A 264 22.10 1.87 -12.49
C MET A 264 21.46 0.48 -12.42
N VAL A 265 21.41 -0.28 -13.53
CA VAL A 265 21.05 -1.70 -13.42
C VAL A 265 22.23 -2.48 -12.87
N ARG A 266 22.38 -2.45 -11.55
CA ARG A 266 23.52 -3.02 -10.81
C ARG A 266 23.36 -4.51 -10.57
N SER A 267 22.14 -5.03 -10.72
CA SER A 267 21.84 -6.44 -10.49
C SER A 267 21.21 -7.12 -11.68
N SER A 268 21.53 -8.39 -11.80
CA SER A 268 20.85 -9.26 -12.75
C SER A 268 19.37 -9.50 -12.42
N ALA A 269 18.93 -9.23 -11.18
CA ALA A 269 17.52 -9.32 -10.81
C ALA A 269 16.73 -8.09 -11.31
N GLU A 270 17.27 -6.88 -11.17
CA GLU A 270 16.68 -5.64 -11.70
C GLU A 270 16.62 -5.65 -13.22
N LYS A 271 17.68 -6.16 -13.89
CA LYS A 271 17.66 -6.44 -15.34
C LYS A 271 16.45 -7.30 -15.69
N ASN A 272 16.33 -8.47 -15.05
CA ASN A 272 15.21 -9.37 -15.29
C ASN A 272 13.86 -8.69 -15.03
N PHE A 273 13.72 -7.86 -13.99
CA PHE A 273 12.45 -7.15 -13.75
C PHE A 273 12.11 -6.21 -14.91
N LEU A 274 13.06 -5.41 -15.39
CA LEU A 274 12.81 -4.49 -16.51
C LEU A 274 12.53 -5.24 -17.82
N GLU A 275 13.30 -6.28 -18.12
CA GLU A 275 13.09 -7.08 -19.33
C GLU A 275 11.75 -7.81 -19.30
N GLN A 276 11.37 -8.41 -18.16
CA GLN A 276 10.09 -9.08 -18.02
C GLN A 276 8.93 -8.08 -18.00
N ALA A 277 9.13 -6.88 -17.43
CA ALA A 277 8.18 -5.79 -17.53
C ALA A 277 7.94 -5.37 -18.98
N TYR A 278 8.98 -5.35 -19.82
CA TYR A 278 8.88 -5.05 -21.25
C TYR A 278 8.24 -6.19 -22.05
N ASN A 279 8.71 -7.42 -21.84
CA ASN A 279 8.28 -8.65 -22.51
C ASN A 279 6.78 -8.91 -22.39
N HIS A 280 6.18 -8.58 -21.24
CA HIS A 280 4.76 -8.78 -20.99
C HIS A 280 3.88 -7.57 -21.33
N LEU A 281 4.41 -6.53 -22.01
CA LEU A 281 3.61 -5.36 -22.34
C LEU A 281 2.51 -5.72 -23.33
N PRO A 282 1.29 -5.19 -23.15
CA PRO A 282 0.23 -5.43 -24.10
C PRO A 282 0.54 -4.71 -25.43
N MET A 283 0.43 -5.45 -26.54
CA MET A 283 0.60 -4.92 -27.89
C MET A 283 -0.50 -3.90 -28.24
N ASP A 284 -0.15 -2.90 -29.06
CA ASP A 284 -1.07 -1.91 -29.64
C ASP A 284 -1.91 -1.09 -28.65
N LYS A 285 -1.44 -0.93 -27.40
CA LYS A 285 -2.13 -0.16 -26.36
C LYS A 285 -1.26 0.95 -25.80
N LYS A 286 -1.91 2.05 -25.39
CA LYS A 286 -1.24 3.08 -24.60
C LYS A 286 -0.96 2.56 -23.19
N TRP A 287 0.30 2.27 -22.89
CA TRP A 287 0.75 1.84 -21.56
C TRP A 287 0.63 2.95 -20.52
N ARG A 288 0.00 2.64 -19.38
CA ARG A 288 -0.07 3.53 -18.21
C ARG A 288 0.00 2.66 -16.97
N TYR A 289 0.84 3.03 -16.02
CA TYR A 289 1.02 2.26 -14.78
C TYR A 289 -0.27 2.14 -13.95
N GLY A 290 -1.09 3.21 -13.93
CA GLY A 290 -2.41 3.20 -13.31
C GLY A 290 -3.44 2.26 -13.98
N SER A 291 -3.10 1.60 -15.08
CA SER A 291 -3.99 0.64 -15.75
C SER A 291 -4.24 -0.60 -14.88
N ASN A 292 -5.50 -1.05 -14.88
CA ASN A 292 -5.94 -2.31 -14.27
C ASN A 292 -6.22 -3.40 -15.32
N ALA A 293 -5.73 -3.22 -16.55
CA ALA A 293 -5.93 -4.16 -17.63
C ALA A 293 -5.34 -5.54 -17.29
N ARG A 294 -6.08 -6.60 -17.58
CA ARG A 294 -5.73 -7.98 -17.20
C ARG A 294 -4.45 -8.48 -17.87
N ASP A 295 -4.23 -8.06 -19.11
CA ASP A 295 -3.05 -8.33 -19.93
C ASP A 295 -1.82 -7.49 -19.55
N PHE A 296 -1.99 -6.42 -18.76
CA PHE A 296 -0.88 -5.64 -18.20
C PHE A 296 -0.41 -6.13 -16.82
N ALA A 297 -1.14 -7.07 -16.20
CA ALA A 297 -0.91 -7.45 -14.81
C ALA A 297 0.49 -8.00 -14.52
N VAL A 298 1.05 -8.82 -15.43
CA VAL A 298 2.40 -9.39 -15.28
C VAL A 298 3.46 -8.31 -15.44
N SER A 299 3.33 -7.45 -16.45
CA SER A 299 4.20 -6.28 -16.63
C SER A 299 4.22 -5.39 -15.40
N LYS A 300 3.04 -5.08 -14.86
CA LYS A 300 2.90 -4.26 -13.65
C LYS A 300 3.60 -4.90 -12.46
N PHE A 301 3.43 -6.20 -12.26
CA PHE A 301 4.12 -6.93 -11.19
C PHE A 301 5.64 -6.74 -11.30
N PHE A 302 6.23 -6.90 -12.48
CA PHE A 302 7.68 -6.74 -12.65
C PHE A 302 8.13 -5.27 -12.52
N LEU A 303 7.34 -4.30 -12.98
CA LEU A 303 7.59 -2.88 -12.70
C LEU A 303 7.58 -2.58 -11.21
N ASP A 304 6.62 -3.12 -10.46
CA ASP A 304 6.53 -2.96 -9.00
C ASP A 304 7.80 -3.50 -8.33
N ARG A 305 8.25 -4.70 -8.71
CA ARG A 305 9.51 -5.30 -8.21
C ARG A 305 10.74 -4.48 -8.54
N TYR A 306 10.81 -3.91 -9.74
CA TYR A 306 11.89 -3.00 -10.10
C TYR A 306 11.88 -1.73 -9.24
N LEU A 307 10.73 -1.08 -9.09
CA LEU A 307 10.60 0.12 -8.27
C LEU A 307 10.92 -0.14 -6.80
N ASP A 308 10.48 -1.27 -6.25
CA ASP A 308 10.83 -1.69 -4.90
C ASP A 308 12.36 -1.82 -4.76
N SER A 309 13.01 -2.52 -5.68
CA SER A 309 14.49 -2.66 -5.67
C SER A 309 15.21 -1.33 -5.82
N TYR A 310 14.74 -0.47 -6.73
CA TYR A 310 15.33 0.83 -6.99
C TYR A 310 15.22 1.75 -5.76
N LEU A 311 14.04 1.85 -5.15
CA LEU A 311 13.81 2.70 -3.97
C LEU A 311 14.47 2.16 -2.70
N GLU A 312 14.77 0.86 -2.63
CA GLU A 312 15.51 0.25 -1.51
C GLU A 312 17.04 0.34 -1.63
N ASN A 313 17.55 0.57 -2.85
CA ASN A 313 18.99 0.59 -3.14
C ASN A 313 19.38 1.96 -3.72
N ASP A 314 19.40 2.09 -5.04
CA ASP A 314 19.98 3.21 -5.76
C ASP A 314 19.25 4.55 -5.53
N GLY A 315 17.93 4.52 -5.44
CA GLY A 315 17.10 5.67 -5.13
C GLY A 315 16.87 5.88 -3.63
N LYS A 316 17.49 5.08 -2.76
CA LYS A 316 17.14 5.03 -1.32
C LYS A 316 17.30 6.36 -0.61
N GLU A 317 18.42 7.04 -0.82
CA GLU A 317 18.71 8.31 -0.13
C GLU A 317 17.69 9.38 -0.52
N LEU A 318 17.52 9.60 -1.83
CA LEU A 318 16.52 10.52 -2.38
C LEU A 318 15.08 10.13 -1.99
N TYR A 319 14.77 8.83 -1.91
CA TYR A 319 13.46 8.36 -1.50
C TYR A 319 13.19 8.62 -0.01
N GLN A 320 14.18 8.41 0.85
CA GLN A 320 14.08 8.72 2.27
C GLN A 320 13.94 10.24 2.50
N GLU A 321 14.69 11.04 1.73
CA GLU A 321 14.57 12.49 1.73
C GLU A 321 13.17 12.93 1.26
N PHE A 322 12.67 12.35 0.16
CA PHE A 322 11.30 12.59 -0.32
C PHE A 322 10.24 12.31 0.75
N LEU A 323 10.36 11.18 1.47
CA LEU A 323 9.41 10.81 2.53
C LEU A 323 9.48 11.79 3.71
N LYS A 324 10.70 12.18 4.11
CA LYS A 324 10.93 13.15 5.17
C LYS A 324 10.35 14.52 4.80
N GLU A 325 10.74 15.07 3.66
CA GLU A 325 10.25 16.37 3.17
C GLU A 325 8.74 16.34 2.91
N THR A 326 8.20 15.21 2.46
CA THR A 326 6.74 15.04 2.31
C THR A 326 6.05 15.10 3.66
N LYS A 327 6.58 14.42 4.68
CA LYS A 327 6.02 14.47 6.03
C LYS A 327 6.09 15.89 6.59
N ASP A 328 7.23 16.56 6.48
CA ASP A 328 7.43 17.91 7.01
C ASP A 328 6.55 18.93 6.28
N PHE A 329 6.45 18.82 4.95
CA PHE A 329 5.51 19.59 4.14
C PHE A 329 4.07 19.38 4.62
N LEU A 330 3.63 18.12 4.73
CA LEU A 330 2.26 17.81 5.14
C LEU A 330 1.96 18.28 6.57
N GLU A 331 2.90 18.14 7.52
CA GLU A 331 2.78 18.67 8.88
C GLU A 331 2.57 20.19 8.91
N THR A 332 3.12 20.93 7.94
CA THR A 332 2.86 22.39 7.80
C THR A 332 1.38 22.69 7.57
N TYR A 333 0.68 21.80 6.86
CA TYR A 333 -0.76 21.89 6.59
C TYR A 333 -1.62 21.17 7.61
N ARG A 334 -1.01 20.57 8.64
CA ARG A 334 -1.76 19.88 9.69
C ARG A 334 -2.71 20.84 10.38
N GLY A 335 -2.23 22.01 10.82
CA GLY A 335 -3.08 23.05 11.40
C GLY A 335 -4.20 23.48 10.45
N ALA A 336 -3.90 23.72 9.18
CA ALA A 336 -4.85 24.18 8.17
C ALA A 336 -6.08 23.27 7.98
N TYR A 337 -5.90 21.96 8.10
CA TYR A 337 -6.92 20.97 7.76
C TYR A 337 -7.26 19.98 8.89
N SER A 338 -6.62 20.07 10.06
CA SER A 338 -6.93 19.21 11.20
C SER A 338 -8.17 19.68 11.94
N ALA A 339 -9.35 19.25 11.49
CA ALA A 339 -10.39 18.97 12.46
C ALA A 339 -9.88 17.81 13.33
N GLY A 340 -9.75 18.03 14.64
CA GLY A 340 -9.47 16.97 15.60
C GLY A 340 -10.36 15.73 15.31
N LYS A 341 -9.80 14.53 15.55
CA LYS A 341 -10.43 13.21 15.42
C LYS A 341 -11.97 13.26 15.39
N LYS A 342 -12.58 12.70 14.35
CA LYS A 342 -14.03 12.43 14.23
C LYS A 342 -14.89 13.55 14.86
N SER A 343 -14.81 14.77 14.34
CA SER A 343 -15.86 15.73 14.61
C SER A 343 -17.14 15.25 13.92
N THR A 344 -18.02 14.65 14.71
CA THR A 344 -19.39 14.39 14.28
C THR A 344 -20.08 15.74 14.21
N TYR A 345 -20.28 16.30 13.02
CA TYR A 345 -21.08 17.50 12.91
C TYR A 345 -22.55 17.11 12.77
N GLU A 346 -23.41 17.78 13.54
CA GLU A 346 -24.85 17.64 13.43
C GLU A 346 -25.30 18.36 12.16
N LYS A 347 -25.63 17.60 11.12
CA LYS A 347 -26.38 18.14 10.01
C LYS A 347 -27.80 18.41 10.50
N ILE A 348 -28.07 19.66 10.81
CA ILE A 348 -29.41 20.13 11.17
C ILE A 348 -30.21 20.35 9.89
N ARG A 349 -31.23 19.53 9.67
CA ARG A 349 -32.27 19.80 8.68
C ARG A 349 -33.53 20.26 9.41
N LYS A 350 -34.02 21.46 9.12
CA LYS A 350 -35.36 21.88 9.54
C LYS A 350 -36.38 21.40 8.50
N LEU A 351 -37.19 20.41 8.87
CA LEU A 351 -38.35 19.91 8.15
C LEU A 351 -39.58 20.28 8.97
N ASP A 352 -40.49 21.09 8.42
CA ASP A 352 -41.78 21.47 9.03
C ASP A 352 -41.70 21.95 10.49
N GLY A 353 -40.77 22.86 10.79
CA GLY A 353 -40.58 23.39 12.15
C GLY A 353 -39.96 22.39 13.14
N ARG A 354 -39.67 21.15 12.72
CA ARG A 354 -38.94 20.14 13.51
C ARG A 354 -37.50 20.00 13.02
N VAL A 355 -36.59 19.90 13.99
CA VAL A 355 -35.14 19.82 13.77
C VAL A 355 -34.75 18.34 13.69
N GLU A 356 -34.44 17.83 12.49
CA GLU A 356 -33.77 16.54 12.34
C GLU A 356 -32.25 16.73 12.40
N LYS A 357 -31.62 16.08 13.36
CA LYS A 357 -30.17 16.06 13.55
C LYS A 357 -29.61 14.76 12.97
N THR A 358 -28.91 14.82 11.84
CA THR A 358 -28.17 13.66 11.31
C THR A 358 -26.69 13.83 11.63
N GLN A 359 -26.10 12.84 12.29
CA GLN A 359 -24.68 12.82 12.60
C GLN A 359 -23.89 12.32 11.39
N GLN A 360 -23.00 13.13 10.83
CA GLN A 360 -21.99 12.70 9.84
C GLN A 360 -20.59 12.85 10.44
N GLU A 361 -19.76 11.82 10.25
CA GLU A 361 -18.35 11.86 10.66
C GLU A 361 -17.53 12.53 9.55
N ALA A 362 -16.85 13.63 9.86
CA ALA A 362 -15.83 14.17 8.97
C ALA A 362 -14.62 13.22 8.90
N THR A 363 -14.17 12.85 7.71
CA THR A 363 -12.90 12.17 7.50
C THR A 363 -11.78 13.17 7.80
N GLY A 364 -11.28 13.16 9.04
CA GLY A 364 -10.25 14.09 9.50
C GLY A 364 -8.91 13.93 8.75
N TYR A 365 -8.00 14.87 9.00
CA TYR A 365 -6.65 14.88 8.45
C TYR A 365 -5.87 13.60 8.83
N HIS A 366 -5.68 12.68 7.88
CA HIS A 366 -4.96 11.44 8.09
C HIS A 366 -3.59 11.47 7.40
N LEU A 367 -2.58 11.97 8.12
CA LEU A 367 -1.21 12.17 7.63
C LEU A 367 -0.65 10.93 6.92
N GLN A 368 -0.84 9.73 7.47
CA GLN A 368 -0.35 8.48 6.88
C GLN A 368 -0.97 8.19 5.50
N GLN A 369 -2.25 8.48 5.30
CA GLN A 369 -2.92 8.29 4.02
C GLN A 369 -2.45 9.33 2.98
N LEU A 370 -2.19 10.57 3.40
CA LEU A 370 -1.64 11.60 2.53
C LEU A 370 -0.20 11.27 2.09
N ILE A 371 0.63 10.77 3.01
CA ILE A 371 1.97 10.25 2.69
C ILE A 371 1.85 9.09 1.70
N ALA A 372 0.98 8.11 1.96
CA ALA A 372 0.78 6.97 1.06
C ALA A 372 0.28 7.39 -0.34
N ASN A 373 -0.59 8.40 -0.43
CA ASN A 373 -1.05 8.94 -1.70
C ASN A 373 0.11 9.59 -2.48
N ARG A 374 0.97 10.36 -1.81
CA ARG A 374 2.15 10.97 -2.44
C ARG A 374 3.20 9.94 -2.85
N GLU A 375 3.41 8.89 -2.05
CA GLU A 375 4.26 7.77 -2.44
C GLU A 375 3.70 7.06 -3.68
N LYS A 376 2.39 6.80 -3.72
CA LYS A 376 1.72 6.21 -4.88
C LYS A 376 1.89 7.07 -6.13
N GLU A 377 1.74 8.39 -6.02
CA GLU A 377 1.96 9.32 -7.12
C GLU A 377 3.41 9.29 -7.62
N LEU A 378 4.39 9.27 -6.70
CA LEU A 378 5.81 9.13 -7.04
C LEU A 378 6.03 7.83 -7.82
N ARG A 379 5.59 6.69 -7.29
CA ARG A 379 5.70 5.37 -7.95
C ARG A 379 5.07 5.37 -9.33
N GLU A 380 3.89 5.98 -9.47
CA GLU A 380 3.22 6.12 -10.77
C GLU A 380 4.02 6.95 -11.77
N ARG A 381 4.61 8.07 -11.34
CA ARG A 381 5.49 8.89 -12.20
C ARG A 381 6.75 8.14 -12.62
N LEU A 382 7.40 7.43 -11.69
CA LEU A 382 8.59 6.61 -11.97
C LEU A 382 8.25 5.49 -12.98
N ALA A 383 7.19 4.72 -12.74
CA ALA A 383 6.75 3.67 -13.65
C ALA A 383 6.38 4.20 -15.04
N ASN A 384 5.65 5.32 -15.11
CA ASN A 384 5.27 5.92 -16.39
C ASN A 384 6.49 6.45 -17.14
N ARG A 385 7.55 6.90 -16.45
CA ARG A 385 8.84 7.23 -17.09
C ARG A 385 9.49 6.00 -17.70
N ILE A 386 9.53 4.88 -17.00
CA ILE A 386 10.04 3.60 -17.53
C ILE A 386 9.24 3.19 -18.77
N LEU A 387 7.91 3.20 -18.67
CA LEU A 387 7.03 2.86 -19.79
C LEU A 387 7.19 3.80 -20.99
N HIS A 388 7.54 5.07 -20.76
CA HIS A 388 7.86 6.01 -21.83
C HIS A 388 9.15 5.58 -22.55
N LEU A 389 10.21 5.27 -21.80
CA LEU A 389 11.48 4.84 -22.37
C LEU A 389 11.34 3.53 -23.16
N PHE A 390 10.54 2.59 -22.66
CA PHE A 390 10.20 1.35 -23.38
C PHE A 390 9.50 1.58 -24.72
N ARG A 391 8.83 2.73 -24.93
CA ARG A 391 8.24 3.06 -26.24
C ARG A 391 9.28 3.56 -27.23
N GLU A 392 10.31 4.23 -26.72
CA GLU A 392 11.36 4.79 -27.55
C GLU A 392 12.30 3.69 -28.03
N ASN A 393 12.77 2.84 -27.12
CA ASN A 393 13.64 1.71 -27.43
C ASN A 393 13.36 0.52 -26.50
N ALA A 394 13.65 -0.69 -26.99
CA ALA A 394 13.71 -1.85 -26.12
C ALA A 394 14.85 -1.67 -25.08
N PRO A 395 14.71 -2.20 -23.85
CA PRO A 395 15.74 -2.02 -22.83
C PRO A 395 17.04 -2.75 -23.21
N GLU A 396 18.09 -2.00 -23.55
CA GLU A 396 19.42 -2.54 -23.78
C GLU A 396 20.22 -2.51 -22.47
N ILE A 397 20.18 -3.62 -21.72
CA ILE A 397 20.87 -3.73 -20.42
C ILE A 397 22.04 -4.70 -20.56
N ALA A 398 23.25 -4.21 -20.30
CA ALA A 398 24.48 -5.01 -20.35
C ALA A 398 24.35 -6.30 -19.50
N ASP A 399 24.81 -7.41 -20.06
CA ASP A 399 24.48 -8.72 -19.55
C ASP A 399 25.44 -9.18 -18.44
N VAL A 400 24.98 -9.11 -17.19
CA VAL A 400 25.80 -9.36 -15.98
C VAL A 400 26.06 -10.86 -15.73
N ARG A 401 25.44 -11.79 -16.48
CA ARG A 401 25.28 -13.19 -16.05
C ARG A 401 26.03 -14.27 -16.81
N LEU A 402 26.59 -14.00 -17.98
CA LEU A 402 27.15 -15.07 -18.79
C LEU A 402 28.56 -15.41 -18.31
N GLU A 403 28.63 -16.42 -17.42
CA GLU A 403 29.91 -16.99 -16.98
C GLU A 403 30.62 -17.63 -18.16
N LYS A 404 31.90 -17.27 -18.34
CA LYS A 404 32.77 -17.91 -19.33
C LYS A 404 32.79 -19.42 -19.08
N ASN A 405 32.45 -20.21 -20.10
CA ASN A 405 32.28 -21.65 -19.96
C ASN A 405 33.26 -22.46 -20.82
N LEU A 406 34.23 -21.80 -21.45
CA LEU A 406 35.23 -22.47 -22.27
C LEU A 406 35.96 -23.59 -21.52
N SER A 407 36.27 -23.37 -20.23
CA SER A 407 36.92 -24.38 -19.36
C SER A 407 36.09 -25.64 -19.12
N ASN A 408 34.77 -25.62 -19.38
CA ASN A 408 33.90 -26.77 -19.23
C ASN A 408 33.98 -27.73 -20.43
N PHE A 409 34.57 -27.31 -21.55
CA PHE A 409 34.79 -28.16 -22.71
C PHE A 409 36.06 -29.00 -22.55
N SER A 410 36.18 -30.10 -23.32
CA SER A 410 37.41 -30.89 -23.36
C SER A 410 38.58 -30.05 -23.90
N VAL A 411 39.82 -30.37 -23.51
CA VAL A 411 41.02 -29.64 -23.98
C VAL A 411 41.07 -29.53 -25.51
N LYS A 412 40.69 -30.61 -26.21
CA LYS A 412 40.61 -30.62 -27.68
C LYS A 412 39.56 -29.63 -28.22
N ASN A 413 38.36 -29.62 -27.65
CA ASN A 413 37.33 -28.67 -28.07
C ASN A 413 37.69 -27.23 -27.69
N GLN A 414 38.39 -26.99 -26.57
CA GLN A 414 38.90 -25.66 -26.21
C GLN A 414 39.85 -25.12 -27.29
N GLN A 415 40.79 -25.95 -27.75
CA GLN A 415 41.71 -25.59 -28.84
C GLN A 415 40.95 -25.33 -30.14
N MET A 416 40.07 -26.25 -30.55
CA MET A 416 39.27 -26.10 -31.77
C MET A 416 38.44 -24.82 -31.77
N ILE A 417 37.83 -24.47 -30.63
CA ILE A 417 37.04 -23.26 -30.51
C ILE A 417 37.92 -22.01 -30.62
N LEU A 418 39.05 -21.95 -29.91
CA LEU A 418 39.95 -20.80 -29.92
C LEU A 418 40.66 -20.60 -31.26
N GLU A 419 40.88 -21.67 -32.03
CA GLU A 419 41.38 -21.60 -33.41
C GLU A 419 40.36 -20.95 -34.37
N GLN A 420 39.06 -21.19 -34.13
CA GLN A 420 37.96 -20.62 -34.93
C GLN A 420 37.60 -19.20 -34.47
N ASP A 421 37.62 -18.94 -33.16
CA ASP A 421 37.36 -17.64 -32.55
C ASP A 421 38.26 -17.42 -31.30
N PRO A 422 39.34 -16.63 -31.43
CA PRO A 422 40.26 -16.34 -30.32
C PRO A 422 39.61 -15.59 -29.15
N ASN A 423 38.48 -14.91 -29.37
CA ASN A 423 37.79 -14.13 -28.34
C ASN A 423 36.60 -14.88 -27.73
N ALA A 424 36.41 -16.15 -28.08
CA ALA A 424 35.31 -16.96 -27.59
C ALA A 424 35.28 -16.99 -26.06
N SER A 425 34.08 -16.81 -25.50
CA SER A 425 33.88 -16.62 -24.07
C SER A 425 32.81 -17.54 -23.52
N VAL A 426 31.62 -17.52 -24.14
CA VAL A 426 30.43 -18.20 -23.66
C VAL A 426 29.82 -18.91 -24.85
N ILE A 427 29.95 -20.23 -24.87
CA ILE A 427 29.62 -21.06 -26.03
C ILE A 427 28.46 -21.98 -25.69
N LYS A 428 27.41 -21.96 -26.50
CA LYS A 428 26.24 -22.83 -26.36
C LYS A 428 25.70 -23.26 -27.71
N THR A 429 24.88 -24.31 -27.74
CA THR A 429 24.11 -24.66 -28.95
C THR A 429 23.05 -23.59 -29.22
N LEU A 430 22.61 -23.47 -30.48
CA LEU A 430 21.55 -22.51 -30.84
C LEU A 430 20.27 -22.72 -30.03
N ASP A 431 19.88 -23.98 -29.80
CA ASP A 431 18.71 -24.31 -28.98
C ASP A 431 18.87 -23.84 -27.52
N ALA A 432 20.07 -23.98 -26.94
CA ALA A 432 20.35 -23.51 -25.59
C ALA A 432 20.36 -21.97 -25.52
N TRP A 433 20.81 -21.28 -26.57
CA TRP A 433 20.70 -19.83 -26.67
C TRP A 433 19.26 -19.34 -26.78
N LYS A 434 18.45 -19.98 -27.63
CA LYS A 434 17.01 -19.67 -27.75
C LYS A 434 16.27 -19.82 -26.42
N LYS A 435 16.59 -20.86 -25.64
CA LYS A 435 16.07 -21.05 -24.28
C LYS A 435 16.45 -19.95 -23.30
N LEU A 436 17.54 -19.22 -23.55
CA LEU A 436 17.97 -18.07 -22.76
C LEU A 436 17.42 -16.74 -23.29
N GLY A 437 16.62 -16.76 -24.36
CA GLY A 437 16.09 -15.57 -25.02
C GLY A 437 17.11 -14.90 -25.92
N TYR A 438 17.93 -15.68 -26.64
CA TYR A 438 18.85 -15.15 -27.64
C TYR A 438 18.58 -15.75 -29.01
N ASP A 439 18.65 -14.90 -30.02
CA ASP A 439 18.60 -15.26 -31.43
C ASP A 439 19.94 -15.02 -32.12
N LEU A 440 20.11 -15.69 -33.24
CA LEU A 440 21.32 -15.57 -34.03
C LEU A 440 21.36 -14.20 -34.71
N LYS A 441 22.51 -13.51 -34.67
CA LYS A 441 22.73 -12.31 -35.49
C LYS A 441 22.81 -12.69 -36.96
N ASP A 442 22.32 -11.81 -37.83
CA ASP A 442 22.37 -12.05 -39.27
C ASP A 442 23.83 -12.19 -39.74
N GLY A 443 24.13 -13.28 -40.47
CA GLY A 443 25.46 -13.58 -40.98
C GLY A 443 26.44 -14.23 -39.99
N ALA A 444 26.01 -14.58 -38.77
CA ALA A 444 26.86 -15.30 -37.81
C ALA A 444 27.25 -16.70 -38.31
N LYS A 445 28.53 -17.08 -38.11
CA LYS A 445 29.07 -18.38 -38.51
C LYS A 445 29.18 -19.31 -37.29
N PRO A 446 28.70 -20.57 -37.35
CA PRO A 446 28.84 -21.50 -36.23
C PRO A 446 30.30 -21.87 -35.96
N LEU A 447 30.59 -22.19 -34.71
CA LEU A 447 31.81 -22.84 -34.26
C LEU A 447 31.58 -24.35 -34.20
N GLU A 448 32.55 -25.14 -34.61
CA GLU A 448 32.49 -26.60 -34.61
C GLU A 448 33.15 -27.19 -33.36
N ILE A 449 32.44 -28.10 -32.69
CA ILE A 449 32.99 -28.95 -31.62
C ILE A 449 32.74 -30.42 -31.94
N THR A 450 33.47 -31.30 -31.25
CA THR A 450 33.24 -32.75 -31.32
C THR A 450 32.58 -33.27 -30.05
N LYS A 451 31.54 -34.09 -30.17
CA LYS A 451 30.92 -34.77 -29.03
C LYS A 451 30.79 -36.28 -29.26
N PRO A 452 30.91 -37.10 -28.20
CA PRO A 452 30.63 -38.52 -28.28
C PRO A 452 29.12 -38.77 -28.31
N VAL A 453 28.69 -39.68 -29.20
CA VAL A 453 27.33 -40.21 -29.32
C VAL A 453 27.40 -41.72 -29.16
N TYR A 454 26.54 -42.26 -28.32
CA TYR A 454 26.49 -43.69 -28.01
C TYR A 454 25.26 -44.34 -28.63
N ALA A 455 25.37 -45.62 -28.97
CA ALA A 455 24.26 -46.40 -29.55
C ALA A 455 23.08 -46.60 -28.58
N ALA A 456 23.35 -46.61 -27.27
CA ALA A 456 22.35 -46.64 -26.22
C ALA A 456 22.82 -45.80 -25.03
N TYR A 457 21.86 -45.36 -24.21
CA TYR A 457 22.12 -44.65 -22.95
C TYR A 457 21.41 -45.37 -21.82
N ASP A 458 22.00 -45.37 -20.63
CA ASP A 458 21.31 -45.83 -19.43
C ASP A 458 20.23 -44.82 -18.98
N LYS A 459 19.48 -45.18 -17.92
CA LYS A 459 18.44 -44.31 -17.34
C LYS A 459 18.95 -42.98 -16.76
N HIS A 460 20.28 -42.81 -16.65
CA HIS A 460 20.94 -41.62 -16.15
C HIS A 460 21.58 -40.78 -17.27
N GLY A 461 21.45 -41.21 -18.53
CA GLY A 461 22.04 -40.53 -19.69
C GLY A 461 23.53 -40.85 -19.90
N THR A 462 24.05 -41.89 -19.24
CA THR A 462 25.42 -42.37 -19.47
C THR A 462 25.44 -43.21 -20.73
N GLY A 463 26.35 -42.90 -21.64
CA GLY A 463 26.54 -43.64 -22.88
C GLY A 463 27.01 -45.08 -22.66
N LEU A 464 26.33 -46.03 -23.27
CA LEU A 464 26.66 -47.45 -23.23
C LEU A 464 27.36 -47.86 -24.53
N GLY A 465 28.49 -48.56 -24.41
CA GLY A 465 29.28 -49.05 -25.54
C GLY A 465 30.34 -48.06 -26.03
N ARG A 466 30.81 -48.24 -27.27
CA ARG A 466 31.84 -47.37 -27.87
C ARG A 466 31.18 -46.08 -28.39
N PRO A 467 31.74 -44.90 -28.08
CA PRO A 467 31.24 -43.64 -28.63
C PRO A 467 31.66 -43.45 -30.08
N GLU A 468 30.74 -42.99 -30.91
CA GLU A 468 31.01 -42.37 -32.20
C GLU A 468 31.11 -40.86 -32.02
N TYR A 469 32.15 -40.23 -32.55
CA TYR A 469 32.31 -38.79 -32.42
C TYR A 469 31.66 -38.09 -33.60
N VAL A 470 30.74 -37.18 -33.30
CA VAL A 470 30.06 -36.35 -34.30
C VAL A 470 30.37 -34.89 -34.08
N THR A 471 30.39 -34.13 -35.18
CA THR A 471 30.51 -32.67 -35.13
C THR A 471 29.18 -32.07 -34.67
N GLU A 472 29.24 -31.11 -33.74
CA GLU A 472 28.11 -30.31 -33.30
C GLU A 472 28.42 -28.83 -33.48
N LEU A 473 27.40 -28.07 -33.88
CA LEU A 473 27.49 -26.63 -34.11
C LEU A 473 27.10 -25.87 -32.85
N VAL A 474 27.96 -24.95 -32.44
CA VAL A 474 27.79 -24.08 -31.28
C VAL A 474 28.08 -22.62 -31.66
N TYR A 475 27.68 -21.69 -30.81
CA TYR A 475 27.79 -20.25 -31.06
C TYR A 475 28.28 -19.54 -29.81
N ASP A 476 29.13 -18.54 -29.99
CA ASP A 476 29.55 -17.63 -28.92
C ASP A 476 28.50 -16.53 -28.70
N VAL A 477 28.43 -15.99 -27.48
CA VAL A 477 27.54 -14.87 -27.13
C VAL A 477 27.69 -13.67 -28.06
N SER A 478 28.90 -13.36 -28.54
CA SER A 478 29.16 -12.25 -29.46
C SER A 478 28.38 -12.37 -30.78
N GLN A 479 28.01 -13.59 -31.15
CA GLN A 479 27.28 -13.95 -32.36
C GLN A 479 25.75 -13.94 -32.15
N MET A 480 25.31 -13.71 -30.91
CA MET A 480 23.91 -13.71 -30.53
C MET A 480 23.39 -12.28 -30.33
N LYS A 481 22.09 -12.09 -30.50
CA LYS A 481 21.31 -10.90 -30.12
C LYS A 481 20.24 -11.32 -29.12
N GLU A 482 19.94 -10.49 -28.13
CA GLU A 482 18.85 -10.77 -27.18
C GLU A 482 17.49 -10.65 -27.90
N ASP A 483 16.63 -11.64 -27.72
CA ASP A 483 15.20 -11.57 -28.01
C ASP A 483 14.45 -11.44 -26.67
N LEU A 484 14.24 -10.17 -26.29
CA LEU A 484 13.56 -9.83 -25.05
C LEU A 484 12.11 -10.33 -25.01
N LEU A 485 11.45 -10.47 -26.16
CA LEU A 485 10.05 -10.90 -26.24
C LEU A 485 9.89 -12.41 -26.06
N GLU A 486 10.94 -13.20 -26.26
CA GLU A 486 10.93 -14.65 -26.03
C GLU A 486 11.64 -15.07 -24.72
N LYS A 487 12.36 -14.15 -24.06
CA LYS A 487 13.06 -14.41 -22.81
C LYS A 487 12.13 -14.88 -21.68
N GLN A 488 12.45 -16.03 -21.08
CA GLN A 488 11.72 -16.61 -19.95
C GLN A 488 12.59 -16.65 -18.69
N LEU A 489 11.99 -16.42 -17.52
CA LEU A 489 12.69 -16.61 -16.26
C LEU A 489 12.97 -18.09 -15.98
N SER A 490 14.21 -18.40 -15.62
CA SER A 490 14.58 -19.74 -15.16
C SER A 490 14.11 -19.99 -13.73
N LEU A 491 14.10 -21.27 -13.30
CA LEU A 491 13.85 -21.61 -11.90
C LEU A 491 14.87 -20.99 -10.94
N ARG A 492 16.11 -20.76 -11.40
CA ARG A 492 17.13 -20.05 -10.61
C ARG A 492 16.73 -18.60 -10.39
N ASP A 493 16.16 -17.95 -11.39
CA ASP A 493 15.71 -16.55 -11.30
C ASP A 493 14.50 -16.44 -10.39
N LEU A 494 13.54 -17.35 -10.56
CA LEU A 494 12.33 -17.42 -9.75
C LEU A 494 12.62 -17.79 -8.30
N SER A 495 13.72 -18.50 -8.02
CA SER A 495 14.12 -18.83 -6.64
C SER A 495 14.45 -17.60 -5.78
N LEU A 496 14.78 -16.47 -6.43
CA LEU A 496 15.03 -15.20 -5.75
C LEU A 496 13.74 -14.56 -5.22
N PHE A 497 12.56 -14.98 -5.69
CA PHE A 497 11.27 -14.44 -5.29
C PHE A 497 10.77 -15.09 -4.01
N SER A 498 10.16 -14.30 -3.11
CA SER A 498 9.48 -14.86 -1.92
C SER A 498 8.26 -15.71 -2.35
N SER A 499 7.72 -16.56 -1.47
CA SER A 499 6.49 -17.28 -1.78
C SER A 499 5.31 -16.34 -2.02
N ALA A 500 5.26 -15.20 -1.31
CA ALA A 500 4.28 -14.14 -1.52
C ALA A 500 4.45 -13.52 -2.92
N ASP A 501 5.68 -13.17 -3.30
CA ASP A 501 5.94 -12.60 -4.62
C ASP A 501 5.56 -13.57 -5.74
N LEU A 502 5.90 -14.86 -5.59
CA LEU A 502 5.55 -15.91 -6.56
C LEU A 502 4.04 -16.15 -6.62
N LYS A 503 3.33 -16.03 -5.50
CA LYS A 503 1.87 -16.10 -5.46
C LYS A 503 1.26 -14.93 -6.23
N ASP A 504 1.74 -13.71 -5.99
CA ASP A 504 1.29 -12.50 -6.70
C ASP A 504 1.58 -12.58 -8.20
N LEU A 505 2.76 -13.10 -8.59
CA LEU A 505 3.11 -13.35 -9.99
C LEU A 505 2.17 -14.38 -10.64
N VAL A 506 1.87 -15.49 -9.96
CA VAL A 506 0.93 -16.51 -10.44
C VAL A 506 -0.47 -15.92 -10.60
N GLU A 507 -0.94 -15.11 -9.65
CA GLU A 507 -2.25 -14.45 -9.75
C GLU A 507 -2.28 -13.39 -10.85
N ALA A 508 -1.20 -12.61 -11.02
CA ALA A 508 -1.06 -11.69 -12.14
C ALA A 508 -1.13 -12.42 -13.49
N ALA A 509 -0.38 -13.52 -13.65
CA ALA A 509 -0.36 -14.32 -14.88
C ALA A 509 -1.69 -15.05 -15.15
N LYS A 510 -2.49 -15.36 -14.13
CA LYS A 510 -3.85 -15.93 -14.29
C LYS A 510 -4.87 -14.93 -14.82
N LYS A 511 -4.68 -13.62 -14.63
CA LYS A 511 -5.67 -12.60 -15.02
C LYS A 511 -5.89 -12.57 -16.54
N LYS A 512 -4.87 -12.85 -17.35
CA LYS A 512 -4.98 -12.91 -18.81
C LYS A 512 -5.70 -14.19 -19.25
N SER A 513 -6.85 -14.04 -19.91
CA SER A 513 -7.66 -15.17 -20.40
C SER A 513 -7.06 -15.84 -21.64
N ASP A 514 -6.58 -15.04 -22.59
CA ASP A 514 -6.08 -15.39 -23.92
C ASP A 514 -4.55 -15.53 -23.93
N ARG A 515 -4.01 -16.44 -23.10
CA ARG A 515 -2.57 -16.67 -22.98
C ARG A 515 -1.98 -17.34 -24.22
N SER A 516 -0.85 -16.82 -24.70
CA SER A 516 0.00 -17.45 -25.72
C SER A 516 0.58 -18.78 -25.22
N LEU A 517 1.18 -19.58 -26.11
CA LEU A 517 1.85 -20.82 -25.70
C LEU A 517 2.96 -20.55 -24.68
N LYS A 518 3.77 -19.52 -24.94
CA LYS A 518 4.83 -19.04 -24.06
C LYS A 518 4.30 -18.69 -22.67
N GLU A 519 3.27 -17.85 -22.58
CA GLU A 519 2.67 -17.42 -21.31
C GLU A 519 2.06 -18.58 -20.52
N ARG A 520 1.55 -19.61 -21.21
CA ARG A 520 1.07 -20.84 -20.55
C ARG A 520 2.22 -21.64 -19.94
N GLN A 521 3.36 -21.74 -20.63
CA GLN A 521 4.56 -22.41 -20.12
C GLN A 521 5.16 -21.64 -18.93
N GLU A 522 5.25 -20.31 -19.03
CA GLU A 522 5.70 -19.44 -17.93
C GLU A 522 4.82 -19.58 -16.71
N LEU A 523 3.49 -19.55 -16.86
CA LEU A 523 2.57 -19.78 -15.74
C LEU A 523 2.80 -21.15 -15.09
N GLY A 524 3.09 -22.19 -15.87
CA GLY A 524 3.48 -23.50 -15.36
C GLY A 524 4.76 -23.44 -14.52
N THR A 525 5.78 -22.74 -15.02
CA THR A 525 7.05 -22.53 -14.35
C THR A 525 6.89 -21.70 -13.06
N PHE A 526 6.10 -20.63 -13.08
CA PHE A 526 5.80 -19.80 -11.91
C PHE A 526 5.09 -20.62 -10.82
N ARG A 527 4.11 -21.45 -11.20
CA ARG A 527 3.43 -22.36 -10.26
C ARG A 527 4.39 -23.38 -9.66
N TYR A 528 5.30 -23.91 -10.47
CA TYR A 528 6.30 -24.86 -10.00
C TYR A 528 7.30 -24.19 -9.04
N ALA A 529 7.79 -22.99 -9.37
CA ALA A 529 8.63 -22.21 -8.48
C ALA A 529 7.94 -21.86 -7.16
N LEU A 530 6.66 -21.45 -7.20
CA LEU A 530 5.85 -21.23 -6.00
C LEU A 530 5.78 -22.48 -5.13
N LYS A 531 5.52 -23.64 -5.75
CA LYS A 531 5.50 -24.93 -5.04
C LYS A 531 6.85 -25.23 -4.38
N LEU A 532 7.97 -25.03 -5.07
CA LEU A 532 9.30 -25.22 -4.51
C LEU A 532 9.54 -24.28 -3.32
N SER A 533 9.23 -22.99 -3.46
CA SER A 533 9.39 -22.01 -2.38
C SER A 533 8.57 -22.38 -1.13
N LEU A 534 7.33 -22.83 -1.30
CA LEU A 534 6.48 -23.27 -0.19
C LEU A 534 7.03 -24.55 0.48
N LEU A 535 7.64 -25.45 -0.29
CA LEU A 535 8.30 -26.64 0.25
C LEU A 535 9.57 -26.28 1.04
N GLU A 536 10.35 -25.29 0.58
CA GLU A 536 11.52 -24.78 1.31
C GLU A 536 11.13 -24.10 2.62
N GLU A 537 10.03 -23.32 2.63
CA GLU A 537 9.45 -22.73 3.84
C GLU A 537 8.97 -23.80 4.81
N LYS A 538 8.28 -24.83 4.29
CA LYS A 538 7.84 -25.98 5.07
C LYS A 538 9.03 -26.74 5.67
N GLN A 539 10.09 -26.97 4.88
CA GLN A 539 11.31 -27.64 5.35
C GLN A 539 11.95 -26.83 6.48
N SER A 540 12.09 -25.52 6.29
CA SER A 540 12.67 -24.62 7.28
C SER A 540 11.85 -24.64 8.57
N SER A 541 10.53 -24.48 8.49
CA SER A 541 9.63 -24.58 9.65
C SER A 541 9.75 -25.91 10.40
N LEU A 542 9.83 -27.03 9.68
CA LEU A 542 10.01 -28.36 10.28
C LEU A 542 11.37 -28.52 10.97
N LEU A 543 12.46 -27.97 10.42
CA LEU A 543 13.79 -28.01 11.04
C LEU A 543 13.81 -27.23 12.37
N VAL A 544 13.10 -26.11 12.43
CA VAL A 544 12.99 -25.32 13.68
C VAL A 544 12.17 -26.08 14.70
N ARG A 545 11.02 -26.64 14.29
CA ARG A 545 10.20 -27.50 15.16
C ARG A 545 11.00 -28.69 15.68
N LYS A 546 11.77 -29.37 14.83
CA LYS A 546 12.68 -30.44 15.24
C LYS A 546 13.60 -29.98 16.37
N THR A 547 14.26 -28.84 16.17
CA THR A 547 15.22 -28.28 17.15
C THR A 547 14.55 -27.93 18.47
N LEU A 548 13.34 -27.36 18.44
CA LEU A 548 12.57 -27.08 19.65
C LEU A 548 12.18 -28.38 20.37
N PHE A 549 11.68 -29.38 19.65
CA PHE A 549 11.30 -30.68 20.22
C PHE A 549 12.48 -31.46 20.78
N ASP A 550 13.67 -31.33 20.19
CA ASP A 550 14.91 -31.93 20.68
C ASP A 550 15.39 -31.30 22.01
N GLN A 551 14.95 -30.07 22.31
CA GLN A 551 15.27 -29.37 23.56
C GLN A 551 14.24 -29.60 24.69
N ILE A 552 13.08 -30.19 24.38
CA ILE A 552 12.06 -30.48 25.40
C ILE A 552 12.56 -31.58 26.33
N GLN A 553 12.43 -31.33 27.63
CA GLN A 553 12.57 -32.34 28.68
C GLN A 553 11.16 -32.74 29.14
N PRO A 554 10.53 -33.77 28.53
CA PRO A 554 9.13 -34.08 28.76
C PRO A 554 8.91 -34.78 30.11
N LEU A 555 7.73 -34.56 30.70
CA LEU A 555 7.23 -35.38 31.80
C LEU A 555 7.07 -36.84 31.35
N GLU A 556 7.10 -37.80 32.28
CA GLU A 556 6.92 -39.22 31.96
C GLU A 556 5.61 -39.49 31.21
N THR A 557 4.54 -38.78 31.57
CA THR A 557 3.22 -38.87 30.92
C THR A 557 3.23 -38.32 29.48
N ASP A 558 4.16 -37.41 29.19
CA ASP A 558 4.20 -36.63 27.94
C ASP A 558 5.18 -37.23 26.93
N LYS A 559 6.12 -38.06 27.39
CA LYS A 559 7.11 -38.77 26.57
C LYS A 559 6.50 -39.46 25.34
N PRO A 560 5.38 -40.21 25.45
CA PRO A 560 4.79 -40.88 24.28
C PRO A 560 4.38 -39.90 23.17
N PHE A 561 3.81 -38.75 23.54
CA PHE A 561 3.40 -37.72 22.59
C PHE A 561 4.61 -37.02 21.96
N VAL A 562 5.60 -36.65 22.77
CA VAL A 562 6.82 -35.97 22.30
C VAL A 562 7.59 -36.86 21.31
N GLU A 563 7.77 -38.14 21.60
CA GLU A 563 8.47 -39.08 20.71
C GLU A 563 7.67 -39.37 19.43
N LEU A 564 6.33 -39.48 19.52
CA LEU A 564 5.47 -39.56 18.33
C LEU A 564 5.70 -38.34 17.43
N LYS A 565 5.73 -37.13 17.99
CA LYS A 565 5.91 -35.89 17.24
C LYS A 565 7.30 -35.74 16.65
N LYS A 566 8.36 -36.10 17.37
CA LYS A 566 9.71 -36.16 16.80
C LYS A 566 9.77 -37.07 15.58
N LYS A 567 9.17 -38.27 15.67
CA LYS A 567 9.08 -39.21 14.54
C LYS A 567 8.29 -38.63 13.36
N GLU A 568 7.13 -38.03 13.61
CA GLU A 568 6.33 -37.39 12.55
C GLU A 568 7.09 -36.23 11.88
N ILE A 569 7.80 -35.40 12.65
CA ILE A 569 8.60 -34.29 12.11
C ILE A 569 9.71 -34.84 11.19
N GLN A 570 10.41 -35.90 11.60
CA GLN A 570 11.42 -36.55 10.75
C GLN A 570 10.82 -37.12 9.47
N GLN A 571 9.67 -37.79 9.55
CA GLN A 571 8.97 -38.32 8.37
C GLN A 571 8.50 -37.21 7.43
N ARG A 572 8.00 -36.08 7.96
CA ARG A 572 7.61 -34.91 7.17
C ARG A 572 8.81 -34.20 6.54
N LEU A 573 9.96 -34.16 7.21
CA LEU A 573 11.22 -33.68 6.64
C LEU A 573 11.65 -34.57 5.47
N LYS A 574 11.59 -35.89 5.64
CA LYS A 574 11.91 -36.84 4.56
C LYS A 574 10.96 -36.69 3.36
N LEU A 575 9.66 -36.55 3.62
CA LEU A 575 8.68 -36.26 2.57
C LEU A 575 9.02 -34.97 1.82
N THR A 576 9.34 -33.89 2.54
CA THR A 576 9.69 -32.61 1.93
C THR A 576 10.96 -32.70 1.07
N GLU A 577 11.98 -33.41 1.54
CA GLU A 577 13.21 -33.70 0.77
C GLU A 577 12.91 -34.44 -0.54
N LEU A 578 12.07 -35.49 -0.48
CA LEU A 578 11.63 -36.24 -1.65
C LEU A 578 10.74 -35.41 -2.58
N GLN A 579 10.00 -34.42 -2.07
CA GLN A 579 9.18 -33.51 -2.87
C GLN A 579 10.01 -32.42 -3.58
N LEU A 580 11.09 -31.96 -2.96
CA LEU A 580 12.05 -31.03 -3.57
C LEU A 580 12.93 -31.71 -4.62
N THR A 581 13.12 -33.02 -4.51
CA THR A 581 13.90 -33.80 -5.48
C THR A 581 13.06 -34.10 -6.74
N PRO A 582 13.54 -33.76 -7.95
CA PRO A 582 12.85 -34.11 -9.19
C PRO A 582 12.64 -35.62 -9.34
N ASN A 583 11.47 -36.03 -9.84
CA ASN A 583 11.10 -37.45 -9.89
C ASN A 583 12.11 -38.32 -10.68
N TYR A 584 12.72 -37.79 -11.75
CA TYR A 584 13.73 -38.52 -12.53
C TYR A 584 15.04 -38.80 -11.76
N LYS A 585 15.26 -38.12 -10.62
CA LYS A 585 16.38 -38.38 -9.71
C LYS A 585 16.02 -39.36 -8.58
N LEU A 586 14.75 -39.73 -8.43
CA LEU A 586 14.27 -40.61 -7.37
C LEU A 586 14.28 -42.06 -7.84
N SER A 587 14.79 -42.96 -6.99
CA SER A 587 14.63 -44.41 -7.17
C SER A 587 13.16 -44.82 -7.09
N GLU A 588 12.80 -45.98 -7.62
CA GLU A 588 11.42 -46.51 -7.50
C GLU A 588 10.99 -46.64 -6.03
N SER A 589 11.89 -47.11 -5.15
CA SER A 589 11.66 -47.17 -3.71
C SER A 589 11.41 -45.79 -3.10
N ASP A 590 12.15 -44.76 -3.53
CA ASP A 590 11.95 -43.39 -3.03
C ASP A 590 10.63 -42.78 -3.54
N GLN A 591 10.21 -43.12 -4.76
CA GLN A 591 8.92 -42.71 -5.29
C GLN A 591 7.76 -43.36 -4.53
N SER A 592 7.85 -44.66 -4.23
CA SER A 592 6.87 -45.36 -3.39
C SER A 592 6.84 -44.80 -1.97
N LEU A 593 8.00 -44.53 -1.37
CA LEU A 593 8.10 -43.90 -0.04
C LEU A 593 7.49 -42.50 -0.04
N LYS A 594 7.78 -41.68 -1.05
CA LYS A 594 7.20 -40.35 -1.24
C LYS A 594 5.67 -40.42 -1.31
N GLN A 595 5.12 -41.37 -2.07
CA GLN A 595 3.67 -41.55 -2.18
C GLN A 595 3.04 -42.02 -0.87
N SER A 596 3.67 -42.97 -0.18
CA SER A 596 3.21 -43.47 1.12
C SER A 596 3.18 -42.36 2.18
N LEU A 597 4.28 -41.60 2.29
CA LEU A 597 4.37 -40.47 3.23
C LEU A 597 3.41 -39.33 2.85
N ALA A 598 3.24 -39.04 1.55
CA ALA A 598 2.27 -38.03 1.10
C ALA A 598 0.84 -38.40 1.52
N ASN A 599 0.43 -39.65 1.32
CA ASN A 599 -0.86 -40.16 1.77
C ASN A 599 -1.01 -40.07 3.30
N GLN A 600 0.01 -40.50 4.06
CA GLN A 600 -0.01 -40.44 5.53
C GLN A 600 -0.21 -39.02 6.08
N PHE A 601 0.37 -38.00 5.43
CA PHE A 601 0.32 -36.60 5.85
C PHE A 601 -0.57 -35.72 4.99
N GLU A 602 -1.55 -36.31 4.30
CA GLU A 602 -2.55 -35.58 3.52
C GLU A 602 -3.36 -34.64 4.44
N ASP A 603 -3.63 -33.42 3.96
CA ASP A 603 -4.40 -32.44 4.71
C ASP A 603 -5.90 -32.65 4.50
N SER A 604 -6.66 -32.70 5.59
CA SER A 604 -8.10 -33.02 5.51
C SER A 604 -8.89 -31.95 4.80
N VAL A 605 -8.50 -30.67 4.86
CA VAL A 605 -9.26 -29.55 4.28
C VAL A 605 -9.10 -29.50 2.76
N SER A 606 -7.86 -29.56 2.27
CA SER A 606 -7.51 -29.52 0.85
C SER A 606 -7.71 -30.84 0.10
N PHE A 607 -7.88 -31.96 0.80
CA PHE A 607 -8.14 -33.27 0.18
C PHE A 607 -9.43 -33.29 -0.67
N SER A 608 -9.38 -33.79 -1.89
CA SER A 608 -10.55 -33.80 -2.78
C SER A 608 -11.55 -34.91 -2.42
N VAL A 609 -12.85 -34.60 -2.46
CA VAL A 609 -13.93 -35.59 -2.33
C VAL A 609 -13.81 -36.69 -3.40
N GLU A 610 -13.39 -36.34 -4.62
CA GLU A 610 -13.26 -37.30 -5.72
C GLU A 610 -12.19 -38.37 -5.48
N LYS A 611 -11.26 -38.13 -4.55
CA LYS A 611 -10.17 -39.05 -4.20
C LYS A 611 -10.41 -39.78 -2.87
N ALA A 612 -11.55 -39.55 -2.23
CA ALA A 612 -11.84 -40.02 -0.87
C ALA A 612 -12.35 -41.46 -0.83
N ASP A 613 -11.67 -42.40 -1.50
CA ASP A 613 -11.96 -43.82 -1.32
C ASP A 613 -11.48 -44.35 0.04
N SER A 614 -11.87 -45.58 0.39
CA SER A 614 -11.59 -46.15 1.70
C SER A 614 -10.10 -46.39 1.96
N LEU A 615 -9.30 -46.66 0.93
CA LEU A 615 -7.86 -46.89 1.05
C LEU A 615 -7.10 -45.56 1.18
N ALA A 616 -7.53 -44.53 0.45
CA ALA A 616 -6.92 -43.21 0.43
C ALA A 616 -7.09 -42.47 1.76
N ILE A 617 -8.22 -42.62 2.47
CA ILE A 617 -8.42 -41.95 3.76
C ILE A 617 -7.83 -42.71 4.96
N GLN A 618 -7.47 -43.99 4.80
CA GLN A 618 -7.15 -44.87 5.91
C GLN A 618 -5.87 -44.44 6.63
N ALA A 619 -4.81 -44.17 5.88
CA ALA A 619 -3.51 -43.76 6.41
C ALA A 619 -3.57 -42.43 7.21
N PRO A 620 -4.16 -41.33 6.68
CA PRO A 620 -4.25 -40.07 7.42
C PRO A 620 -5.17 -40.18 8.65
N ILE A 621 -6.29 -40.91 8.57
CA ILE A 621 -7.17 -41.15 9.74
C ILE A 621 -6.42 -41.96 10.81
N LYS A 622 -5.71 -43.03 10.43
CA LYS A 622 -4.95 -43.85 11.38
C LYS A 622 -3.90 -43.01 12.12
N ARG A 623 -3.17 -42.15 11.40
CA ARG A 623 -2.22 -41.20 11.99
C ARG A 623 -2.90 -40.28 13.01
N LEU A 624 -3.99 -39.62 12.62
CA LEU A 624 -4.74 -38.70 13.49
C LEU A 624 -5.27 -39.40 14.75
N LYS A 625 -5.74 -40.65 14.64
CA LYS A 625 -6.19 -41.43 15.80
C LYS A 625 -5.06 -41.79 16.75
N LEU A 626 -3.91 -42.21 16.22
CA LEU A 626 -2.71 -42.48 17.04
C LEU A 626 -2.28 -41.22 17.80
N GLU A 627 -2.33 -40.08 17.13
CA GLU A 627 -2.04 -38.79 17.72
C GLU A 627 -3.03 -38.40 18.82
N LEU A 628 -4.33 -38.56 18.57
CA LEU A 628 -5.38 -38.29 19.55
C LEU A 628 -5.19 -39.11 20.84
N VAL A 629 -4.83 -40.40 20.71
CA VAL A 629 -4.55 -41.27 21.85
C VAL A 629 -3.30 -40.82 22.61
N ALA A 630 -2.24 -40.42 21.90
CA ALA A 630 -1.00 -39.98 22.51
C ALA A 630 -1.14 -38.65 23.27
N VAL A 631 -2.06 -37.77 22.87
CA VAL A 631 -2.33 -36.48 23.52
C VAL A 631 -3.08 -36.63 24.85
N GLN A 632 -3.94 -37.65 24.99
CA GLN A 632 -4.79 -37.81 26.19
C GLN A 632 -4.03 -37.72 27.53
N PRO A 633 -2.90 -38.45 27.72
CA PRO A 633 -2.14 -38.37 28.97
C PRO A 633 -1.28 -37.10 29.11
N LEU A 634 -1.24 -36.21 28.10
CA LEU A 634 -0.41 -35.02 28.13
C LEU A 634 -0.81 -34.08 29.28
N GLN A 635 0.18 -33.64 30.05
CA GLN A 635 0.03 -32.68 31.14
C GLN A 635 0.64 -31.31 30.81
N ASP A 636 1.83 -31.26 30.19
CA ASP A 636 2.45 -30.01 29.77
C ASP A 636 1.86 -29.49 28.44
N GLU A 637 0.88 -28.58 28.54
CA GLU A 637 0.32 -27.87 27.36
C GLU A 637 1.34 -26.96 26.66
N GLY A 638 2.48 -26.66 27.28
CA GLY A 638 3.62 -25.99 26.66
C GLY A 638 4.15 -26.75 25.45
N VAL A 639 4.07 -28.09 25.45
CA VAL A 639 4.43 -28.93 24.30
C VAL A 639 3.52 -28.65 23.10
N LEU A 640 2.21 -28.43 23.32
CA LEU A 640 1.25 -28.08 22.26
C LEU A 640 1.51 -26.67 21.73
N THR A 641 1.89 -25.76 22.62
CA THR A 641 2.28 -24.39 22.25
C THR A 641 3.49 -24.38 21.33
N ILE A 642 4.52 -25.20 21.61
CA ILE A 642 5.69 -25.37 20.74
C ILE A 642 5.29 -25.98 19.38
N LEU A 643 4.37 -26.95 19.38
CA LEU A 643 3.90 -27.62 18.18
C LEU A 643 3.13 -26.69 17.23
N LYS A 644 2.23 -25.86 17.78
CA LYS A 644 1.37 -24.95 17.02
C LYS A 644 2.02 -23.58 16.76
N GLY A 645 2.92 -23.15 17.64
CA GLY A 645 3.54 -21.83 17.60
C GLY A 645 2.66 -20.70 18.17
N TYR A 646 1.58 -21.06 18.87
CA TYR A 646 0.72 -20.17 19.65
C TYR A 646 0.09 -20.99 20.80
N PRO A 647 -0.37 -20.35 21.90
CA PRO A 647 -0.96 -21.05 23.03
C PRO A 647 -2.22 -21.84 22.65
N VAL A 648 -2.26 -23.14 22.98
CA VAL A 648 -3.39 -24.05 22.70
C VAL A 648 -3.57 -25.01 23.87
N THR A 649 -4.81 -25.17 24.31
CA THR A 649 -5.17 -26.13 25.37
C THR A 649 -5.30 -27.54 24.81
N LYS A 650 -5.13 -28.54 25.68
CA LYS A 650 -5.26 -29.96 25.30
C LYS A 650 -6.62 -30.27 24.69
N ASP A 651 -7.70 -29.78 25.28
CA ASP A 651 -9.07 -30.04 24.81
C ASP A 651 -9.31 -29.44 23.42
N SER A 652 -8.85 -28.21 23.21
CA SER A 652 -8.94 -27.56 21.90
C SER A 652 -8.16 -28.33 20.83
N TYR A 653 -6.96 -28.82 21.17
CA TYR A 653 -6.15 -29.64 20.27
C TYR A 653 -6.83 -30.97 19.93
N MET A 654 -7.44 -31.63 20.92
CA MET A 654 -8.17 -32.88 20.71
C MET A 654 -9.43 -32.67 19.86
N GLU A 655 -10.19 -31.58 20.07
CA GLU A 655 -11.33 -31.23 19.22
C GLU A 655 -10.89 -30.98 17.77
N GLU A 656 -9.76 -30.30 17.56
CA GLU A 656 -9.20 -30.07 16.24
C GLU A 656 -8.87 -31.40 15.53
N LEU A 657 -8.15 -32.31 16.20
CA LEU A 657 -7.83 -33.64 15.65
C LEU A 657 -9.09 -34.44 15.30
N GLN A 658 -10.10 -34.41 16.16
CA GLN A 658 -11.38 -35.08 15.92
C GLN A 658 -12.10 -34.46 14.70
N THR A 659 -12.05 -33.13 14.56
CA THR A 659 -12.64 -32.43 13.42
C THR A 659 -11.97 -32.82 12.11
N HIS A 660 -10.63 -32.93 12.07
CA HIS A 660 -9.91 -33.43 10.89
C HIS A 660 -10.33 -34.86 10.51
N ILE A 661 -10.49 -35.76 11.50
CA ILE A 661 -10.98 -37.13 11.27
C ILE A 661 -12.38 -37.12 10.67
N SER A 662 -13.30 -36.33 11.25
CA SER A 662 -14.68 -36.21 10.78
C SER A 662 -14.75 -35.70 9.34
N ILE A 663 -13.88 -34.76 8.94
CA ILE A 663 -13.82 -34.27 7.56
C ILE A 663 -13.45 -35.39 6.59
N PHE A 664 -12.41 -36.19 6.87
CA PHE A 664 -12.04 -37.31 5.99
C PHE A 664 -13.18 -38.32 5.87
N GLN A 665 -13.84 -38.65 6.98
CA GLN A 665 -14.96 -39.59 7.00
C GLN A 665 -16.15 -39.06 6.19
N LEU A 666 -16.49 -37.79 6.36
CA LEU A 666 -17.61 -37.16 5.65
C LEU A 666 -17.32 -37.02 4.15
N LYS A 667 -16.08 -36.68 3.76
CA LYS A 667 -15.65 -36.69 2.36
C LYS A 667 -15.79 -38.08 1.74
N HIS A 668 -15.43 -39.13 2.47
CA HIS A 668 -15.60 -40.51 2.02
C HIS A 668 -17.06 -40.94 1.87
N GLN A 669 -17.94 -40.50 2.78
CA GLN A 669 -19.38 -40.75 2.64
C GLN A 669 -19.93 -40.09 1.38
N ILE A 670 -19.57 -38.83 1.12
CA ILE A 670 -19.98 -38.11 -0.10
C ILE A 670 -19.42 -38.79 -1.36
N TYR A 671 -18.14 -39.20 -1.33
CA TYR A 671 -17.53 -39.98 -2.41
C TYR A 671 -18.31 -41.26 -2.72
N SER A 672 -18.66 -42.02 -1.68
CA SER A 672 -19.38 -43.29 -1.81
C SER A 672 -20.76 -43.08 -2.42
N ARG A 673 -21.50 -42.05 -1.96
CA ARG A 673 -22.78 -41.65 -2.55
C ARG A 673 -22.64 -41.17 -3.99
N ASN A 674 -21.59 -40.41 -4.33
CA ASN A 674 -21.34 -39.98 -5.70
C ASN A 674 -21.10 -41.17 -6.64
N LYS A 675 -20.38 -42.19 -6.17
CA LYS A 675 -20.19 -43.44 -6.91
C LYS A 675 -21.52 -44.16 -7.13
N GLU A 676 -22.35 -44.26 -6.10
CA GLU A 676 -23.69 -44.87 -6.21
C GLU A 676 -24.59 -44.11 -7.19
N ILE A 677 -24.61 -42.77 -7.12
CA ILE A 677 -25.33 -41.91 -8.08
C ILE A 677 -24.89 -42.18 -9.51
N SER A 678 -23.59 -42.40 -9.76
CA SER A 678 -23.07 -42.68 -11.09
C SER A 678 -23.42 -44.07 -11.62
N GLN A 679 -23.81 -44.99 -10.73
CA GLN A 679 -24.06 -46.40 -11.05
C GLN A 679 -25.54 -46.76 -11.11
N THR A 680 -26.42 -45.97 -10.48
CA THR A 680 -27.87 -46.20 -10.47
C THR A 680 -28.60 -45.38 -11.54
N THR A 681 -29.70 -45.91 -12.06
CA THR A 681 -30.59 -45.21 -13.01
C THR A 681 -31.91 -44.77 -12.36
N ASP A 682 -32.15 -45.13 -11.10
CA ASP A 682 -33.37 -44.79 -10.37
C ASP A 682 -33.36 -43.32 -9.93
N GLN A 683 -34.28 -42.52 -10.49
CA GLN A 683 -34.39 -41.09 -10.23
C GLN A 683 -34.75 -40.76 -8.77
N ALA A 684 -35.52 -41.59 -8.09
CA ALA A 684 -35.88 -41.36 -6.69
C ALA A 684 -34.67 -41.58 -5.77
N ILE A 685 -33.87 -42.62 -6.04
CA ILE A 685 -32.62 -42.88 -5.32
C ILE A 685 -31.61 -41.76 -5.59
N ILE A 686 -31.44 -41.34 -6.84
CA ILE A 686 -30.54 -40.23 -7.21
C ILE A 686 -30.94 -38.95 -6.48
N GLN A 687 -32.23 -38.60 -6.44
CA GLN A 687 -32.70 -37.41 -5.73
C GLN A 687 -32.42 -37.49 -4.22
N LYS A 688 -32.68 -38.63 -3.59
CA LYS A 688 -32.40 -38.85 -2.16
C LYS A 688 -30.91 -38.71 -1.85
N LEU A 689 -30.04 -39.37 -2.63
CA LEU A 689 -28.58 -39.30 -2.43
C LEU A 689 -28.04 -37.88 -2.65
N LYS A 690 -28.60 -37.12 -3.61
CA LYS A 690 -28.25 -35.70 -3.80
C LYS A 690 -28.67 -34.82 -2.62
N GLN A 691 -29.83 -35.07 -2.01
CA GLN A 691 -30.27 -34.37 -0.80
C GLN A 691 -29.35 -34.69 0.39
N GLU A 692 -28.95 -35.95 0.56
CA GLU A 692 -27.99 -36.34 1.60
C GLU A 692 -26.61 -35.72 1.37
N ASN A 693 -26.14 -35.65 0.12
CA ASN A 693 -24.91 -34.94 -0.23
C ASN A 693 -24.99 -33.45 0.10
N ALA A 694 -26.13 -32.79 -0.18
CA ALA A 694 -26.31 -31.38 0.18
C ALA A 694 -26.17 -31.15 1.70
N LYS A 695 -26.74 -32.06 2.53
CA LYS A 695 -26.53 -32.05 3.99
C LYS A 695 -25.05 -32.27 4.35
N GLY A 696 -24.41 -33.26 3.73
CA GLY A 696 -22.98 -33.55 3.96
C GLY A 696 -22.06 -32.37 3.59
N PHE A 697 -22.33 -31.65 2.50
CA PHE A 697 -21.58 -30.45 2.15
C PHE A 697 -21.83 -29.29 3.13
N SER A 698 -23.05 -29.16 3.66
CA SER A 698 -23.36 -28.18 4.72
C SER A 698 -22.61 -28.51 6.02
N GLU A 699 -22.54 -29.79 6.39
CA GLU A 699 -21.78 -30.23 7.56
C GLU A 699 -20.27 -30.06 7.34
N LEU A 700 -19.73 -30.37 6.15
CA LEU A 700 -18.33 -30.07 5.81
C LEU A 700 -18.03 -28.58 5.98
N LYS A 701 -18.93 -27.68 5.56
CA LYS A 701 -18.76 -26.23 5.74
C LYS A 701 -18.68 -25.86 7.22
N SER A 702 -19.52 -26.46 8.07
CA SER A 702 -19.48 -26.27 9.53
C SER A 702 -18.18 -26.80 10.14
N LEU A 703 -17.73 -27.99 9.75
CA LEU A 703 -16.45 -28.54 10.20
C LEU A 703 -15.26 -27.69 9.73
N TYR A 704 -15.29 -27.19 8.49
CA TYR A 704 -14.29 -26.23 8.03
C TYR A 704 -14.28 -24.98 8.88
N GLN A 705 -15.43 -24.45 9.31
CA GLN A 705 -15.46 -23.27 10.19
C GLN A 705 -14.76 -23.50 11.53
N LYS A 706 -14.72 -24.74 12.02
CA LYS A 706 -13.95 -25.11 13.22
C LYS A 706 -12.44 -25.21 12.98
N ILE A 707 -12.02 -25.58 11.76
CA ILE A 707 -10.60 -25.67 11.33
C ILE A 707 -10.12 -24.40 10.61
N LEU A 708 -11.02 -23.45 10.33
CA LEU A 708 -10.79 -22.28 9.49
C LEU A 708 -9.83 -21.21 10.05
N PRO A 709 -8.97 -21.48 11.05
CA PRO A 709 -7.75 -20.73 11.15
C PRO A 709 -6.52 -21.54 10.71
N GLU A 710 -6.44 -22.21 9.55
CA GLU A 710 -5.12 -22.68 9.05
C GLU A 710 -4.35 -21.58 8.28
N GLU A 711 -5.02 -20.77 7.47
CA GLU A 711 -4.41 -19.54 6.92
C GLU A 711 -4.20 -18.48 8.02
N GLU A 712 -5.13 -18.38 8.98
CA GLU A 712 -4.90 -17.56 10.18
C GLU A 712 -3.92 -18.21 11.17
N SER A 713 -3.75 -19.53 11.25
CA SER A 713 -2.76 -20.19 12.13
C SER A 713 -1.35 -19.94 11.61
N ASN A 714 -1.12 -19.95 10.30
CA ASN A 714 0.17 -19.51 9.77
C ASN A 714 0.40 -18.00 9.97
N GLN A 715 -0.66 -17.18 10.00
CA GLN A 715 -0.60 -15.77 10.39
C GLN A 715 -0.57 -15.54 11.92
N LYS A 716 -0.96 -16.51 12.75
CA LYS A 716 -0.96 -16.43 14.23
C LYS A 716 0.26 -17.12 14.83
N SER A 717 0.85 -18.06 14.10
CA SER A 717 2.05 -18.80 14.47
C SER A 717 3.24 -17.86 14.31
N GLN A 718 3.70 -17.34 15.45
CA GLN A 718 4.88 -16.49 15.52
C GLN A 718 6.09 -17.19 14.86
N LEU A 719 6.15 -18.52 14.96
CA LEU A 719 7.17 -19.34 14.32
C LEU A 719 7.09 -19.30 12.79
N ALA A 720 5.89 -19.48 12.21
CA ALA A 720 5.72 -19.45 10.76
C ALA A 720 6.02 -18.07 10.18
N GLN A 721 5.58 -17.01 10.86
CA GLN A 721 5.91 -15.63 10.51
C GLN A 721 7.41 -15.35 10.59
N ALA A 722 8.08 -15.77 11.67
CA ALA A 722 9.51 -15.59 11.84
C ALA A 722 10.33 -16.33 10.78
N VAL A 723 9.93 -17.57 10.43
CA VAL A 723 10.56 -18.35 9.36
C VAL A 723 10.36 -17.68 8.00
N SER A 724 9.13 -17.27 7.68
CA SER A 724 8.81 -16.56 6.43
C SER A 724 9.61 -15.26 6.30
N HIS A 725 9.61 -14.42 7.35
CA HIS A 725 10.37 -13.17 7.39
C HIS A 725 11.88 -13.40 7.20
N LYS A 726 12.46 -14.37 7.92
CA LYS A 726 13.87 -14.76 7.76
C LYS A 726 14.20 -15.29 6.36
N MET A 727 13.29 -16.05 5.75
CA MET A 727 13.49 -16.54 4.40
C MET A 727 13.41 -15.41 3.37
N GLN A 728 12.51 -14.44 3.59
CA GLN A 728 12.45 -13.22 2.79
C GLN A 728 13.73 -12.39 2.93
N GLU A 729 14.22 -12.18 4.16
CA GLU A 729 15.52 -11.53 4.42
C GLU A 729 16.66 -12.24 3.69
N ARG A 730 16.71 -13.57 3.73
CA ARG A 730 17.72 -14.38 3.03
C ARG A 730 17.62 -14.21 1.52
N LYS A 731 16.42 -14.21 0.95
CA LYS A 731 16.21 -13.99 -0.49
C LYS A 731 16.63 -12.56 -0.88
N ASN A 732 16.32 -11.57 -0.05
CA ASN A 732 16.78 -10.19 -0.23
C ASN A 732 18.32 -10.09 -0.16
N LEU A 733 18.95 -10.74 0.82
CA LEU A 733 20.41 -10.86 0.92
C LEU A 733 21.02 -11.58 -0.28
N GLN A 734 20.38 -12.63 -0.81
CA GLN A 734 20.83 -13.31 -2.02
C GLN A 734 20.74 -12.41 -3.24
N ARG A 735 19.64 -11.64 -3.41
CA ARG A 735 19.55 -10.60 -4.45
C ARG A 735 20.69 -9.57 -4.31
N LYS A 736 21.02 -9.16 -3.08
CA LYS A 736 22.14 -8.26 -2.76
C LYS A 736 23.54 -8.86 -2.93
N ASN A 737 23.71 -10.15 -2.71
CA ASN A 737 24.99 -10.82 -2.93
C ASN A 737 25.22 -11.11 -4.42
N VAL A 738 24.15 -11.38 -5.16
CA VAL A 738 24.14 -11.37 -6.63
C VAL A 738 24.43 -9.95 -7.17
N GLN A 739 24.18 -8.89 -6.38
CA GLN A 739 24.63 -7.52 -6.67
C GLN A 739 26.14 -7.29 -6.40
N GLN A 740 26.82 -8.10 -5.58
CA GLN A 740 28.18 -7.75 -5.10
C GLN A 740 29.33 -8.67 -5.52
N SER A 741 29.17 -9.98 -5.70
CA SER A 741 30.31 -10.80 -6.18
C SER A 741 29.94 -12.24 -6.51
N GLN A 742 30.56 -12.73 -7.58
CA GLN A 742 31.00 -14.12 -7.71
C GLN A 742 31.56 -14.63 -6.36
N GLY A 743 30.85 -15.53 -5.68
CA GLY A 743 31.32 -16.05 -4.39
C GLY A 743 30.36 -17.09 -3.79
N LYS A 744 30.87 -18.30 -3.55
CA LYS A 744 30.13 -19.50 -3.15
C LYS A 744 29.21 -19.27 -1.93
N ALA A 745 27.93 -19.62 -2.10
CA ALA A 745 26.97 -19.69 -0.99
C ALA A 745 27.31 -20.88 -0.07
N ILE A 746 27.82 -20.58 1.13
CA ILE A 746 27.89 -21.54 2.24
C ILE A 746 26.68 -21.28 3.13
N ILE A 747 25.90 -22.32 3.40
CA ILE A 747 24.75 -22.28 4.31
C ILE A 747 25.31 -22.13 5.73
N ASN A 748 25.06 -20.97 6.37
CA ASN A 748 25.62 -20.63 7.67
C ASN A 748 24.78 -21.20 8.84
N THR A 749 25.43 -21.98 9.71
CA THR A 749 24.94 -22.54 10.98
C THR A 749 24.51 -21.50 12.02
N ASP A 750 24.83 -20.22 11.83
CA ASP A 750 24.36 -19.11 12.67
C ASP A 750 22.83 -18.92 12.68
N PHE A 751 22.13 -19.40 11.63
CA PHE A 751 20.68 -19.38 11.52
C PHE A 751 19.98 -20.09 12.69
N MET A 752 20.47 -21.28 13.05
CA MET A 752 19.89 -22.08 14.13
C MET A 752 20.09 -21.38 15.48
N ARG A 753 21.27 -20.80 15.70
CA ARG A 753 21.61 -20.12 16.96
C ARG A 753 20.73 -18.90 17.22
N ASN A 754 20.50 -18.06 16.22
CA ASN A 754 19.73 -16.82 16.39
C ASN A 754 18.23 -17.07 16.55
N LEU A 755 17.68 -18.10 15.88
CA LEU A 755 16.27 -18.47 16.03
C LEU A 755 16.01 -19.20 17.36
N THR A 756 16.94 -20.05 17.82
CA THR A 756 16.91 -20.62 19.17
C THR A 756 16.94 -19.52 20.24
N ASN A 757 17.75 -18.47 20.08
CA ASN A 757 17.79 -17.34 21.02
C ASN A 757 16.46 -16.56 21.06
N SER A 758 15.83 -16.33 19.90
CA SER A 758 14.54 -15.61 19.81
C SER A 758 13.36 -16.41 20.38
N LEU A 759 13.39 -17.74 20.22
CA LEU A 759 12.39 -18.64 20.80
C LEU A 759 12.63 -18.87 22.30
N GLN A 760 13.88 -18.89 22.76
CA GLN A 760 14.24 -18.90 24.17
C GLN A 760 13.81 -17.61 24.91
N SER A 761 13.82 -16.44 24.25
CA SER A 761 13.25 -15.22 24.83
C SER A 761 11.72 -15.29 25.01
N ALA A 762 11.01 -15.93 24.07
CA ALA A 762 9.57 -16.19 24.20
C ALA A 762 9.26 -17.23 25.30
N GLN A 763 10.10 -18.27 25.42
CA GLN A 763 10.05 -19.23 26.53
C GLN A 763 10.32 -18.58 27.89
N ARG A 764 11.24 -17.61 27.98
CA ARG A 764 11.51 -16.84 29.20
C ARG A 764 10.33 -15.96 29.62
N ALA A 765 9.57 -15.42 28.66
CA ALA A 765 8.33 -14.69 28.93
C ALA A 765 7.22 -15.60 29.50
N ASN A 766 7.07 -16.82 28.98
CA ASN A 766 6.17 -17.83 29.55
C ASN A 766 6.65 -18.35 30.92
N LYS A 767 7.96 -18.48 31.14
CA LYS A 767 8.53 -18.84 32.45
C LYS A 767 8.30 -17.74 33.50
N LYS A 768 8.30 -16.47 33.07
CA LYS A 768 7.97 -15.32 33.94
C LYS A 768 6.49 -15.30 34.28
N ALA A 769 5.61 -15.55 33.30
CA ALA A 769 4.17 -15.70 33.50
C ALA A 769 3.79 -16.92 34.36
N LEU A 770 4.60 -17.99 34.33
CA LEU A 770 4.46 -19.16 35.21
C LEU A 770 4.90 -18.85 36.65
N MET A 771 6.03 -18.14 36.84
CA MET A 771 6.47 -17.68 38.17
C MET A 771 5.55 -16.59 38.76
N GLU A 772 4.88 -15.79 37.93
CA GLU A 772 3.84 -14.85 38.35
C GLU A 772 2.52 -15.56 38.70
N ARG A 773 2.23 -16.72 38.09
CA ARG A 773 1.09 -17.58 38.47
C ARG A 773 1.35 -18.36 39.77
N GLU A 774 2.53 -18.95 39.95
CA GLU A 774 2.90 -19.60 41.22
C GLU A 774 2.92 -18.61 42.39
N ARG A 775 3.38 -17.36 42.18
CA ARG A 775 3.28 -16.28 43.18
C ARG A 775 1.86 -15.77 43.41
N SER A 776 0.98 -15.90 42.43
CA SER A 776 -0.43 -15.54 42.54
C SER A 776 -1.16 -16.58 43.39
N ASP A 777 -0.84 -17.86 43.21
CA ASP A 777 -1.43 -18.97 43.96
C ASP A 777 -0.89 -19.03 45.41
N GLU A 778 0.41 -18.71 45.64
CA GLU A 778 0.98 -18.55 46.99
C GLU A 778 0.40 -17.35 47.76
N ARG A 779 0.06 -16.24 47.06
CA ARG A 779 -0.63 -15.10 47.69
C ARG A 779 -2.06 -15.44 48.07
N GLN A 780 -2.75 -16.23 47.25
CA GLN A 780 -4.12 -16.65 47.52
C GLN A 780 -4.19 -17.62 48.72
N GLU A 781 -3.22 -18.52 48.89
CA GLU A 781 -3.13 -19.38 50.09
C GLU A 781 -2.72 -18.64 51.37
N LEU A 782 -1.93 -17.56 51.27
CA LEU A 782 -1.54 -16.72 52.42
C LEU A 782 -2.69 -15.79 52.87
N GLU A 783 -3.49 -15.29 51.92
CA GLU A 783 -4.68 -14.48 52.21
C GLU A 783 -5.84 -15.32 52.79
N GLU A 784 -5.96 -16.61 52.42
CA GLU A 784 -6.96 -17.53 52.99
C GLU A 784 -6.60 -18.08 54.38
N LYS A 785 -5.33 -18.03 54.81
CA LYS A 785 -4.87 -18.52 56.13
C LYS A 785 -4.80 -17.47 57.23
N GLY A 786 -5.27 -16.25 56.99
CA GLY A 786 -5.55 -15.27 58.06
C GLY A 786 -4.41 -15.03 59.04
N HIS A 787 -3.17 -14.89 58.56
CA HIS A 787 -2.06 -14.41 59.39
C HIS A 787 -1.52 -13.13 58.76
N SER A 788 -1.84 -12.01 59.39
CA SER A 788 -1.30 -10.70 59.05
C SER A 788 0.12 -10.59 59.59
N ILE A 789 1.10 -10.45 58.69
CA ILE A 789 2.14 -9.40 58.71
C ILE A 789 2.38 -8.97 57.26
#